data_AF-A0A2G8JXU1-F1
#
_entry.id   AF-A0A2G8JXU1-F1
#
_cell.length_a   1.000
_cell.length_b   1.000
_cell.length_c   1.000
_cell.angle_alpha   90.00
_cell.angle_beta   90.00
_cell.angle_gamma   90.00
#
_symmetry.space_group_name_H-M   'P 1'
#
loop_
_entity.id
_entity.type
_entity.pdbx_description
1 polymer ?
#
loop_
_entity_poly.entity_id
_entity_poly.type
_entity_poly.pdbx_seq_one_letter_code
_entity_poly.pdbx_strand_id
1 'polypeptide(L)'
;MGNARMYCVHNTFVPEVIFKASIEVLKTFFQNQGFMCQKFGSKEKCRPCAPGLFANGNGMCRECPRGVFFQDEIGSKKCKKCSNGNFVKEGGGLSALDCTTCPDGTDHSRHAGFRACFCKRNYTRIDRFGLCTLCLPEGFNCNNDFKSLSRGYYWNWSFTGMNVSLYSSFVTNLLTLNDSYDPSTTKYNLKIPRVFKCPRPENCPNSDSHTATGINGNCQEGYRGWLCSKCQNTFYSVLNYCAPCQQKWWIISEIIITFSAGLLIVILVIWKNTKTLKKDERLFVNKLSSRMKIFLGFYQVVGDLYESVNVVSWIGPLRYVGKLISLVSLKLLKIIIRPQCLNSDLLLDPIIRFNIAVIFPIGIILVMALIYLICKVYLQYCEKTINAENMVKLDKIKSKLLTYVVLILFITYQPTCDAIFEIYPGACDTFQVDREGNITISLLRADYDINCKSIAHYQTEAYIATVLYVIAYPLILLILLRKYCRNLPEEKVIKEINNDDCCMNSLSANEMTPLLSGHQATCRTIPTCLKFLTENYKEQFWFWEILELGRKVGQTMLITLLGWEDALTKLFTIGTSVLFLSLHVKYSPMKSLFEQHLQLFSLIAIFLNILVAAVPVAVQYQATLSTLLILLDVGIVLAVAGEVLLVLIRCVRRKVTKDD
;
A
#
# COMPACT_ATOMS: atom_id res chain seq x y z
N MET A 1 -60.69 68.29 -15.45
CA MET A 1 -60.77 66.86 -15.83
C MET A 1 -60.56 66.77 -17.33
N GLY A 2 -59.40 66.29 -17.79
CA GLY A 2 -59.09 66.17 -19.22
C GLY A 2 -59.65 64.86 -19.79
N ASN A 3 -60.36 64.93 -20.92
CA ASN A 3 -60.84 63.76 -21.66
C ASN A 3 -59.64 62.94 -22.16
N ALA A 4 -59.31 61.84 -21.47
CA ALA A 4 -58.33 60.88 -21.95
C ALA A 4 -59.04 59.87 -22.87
N ARG A 5 -58.69 59.87 -24.17
CA ARG A 5 -59.07 58.78 -25.10
C ARG A 5 -58.06 57.65 -24.92
N MET A 6 -58.53 56.48 -24.48
CA MET A 6 -57.74 55.26 -24.43
C MET A 6 -57.92 54.49 -25.75
N TYR A 7 -56.83 54.02 -26.34
CA TYR A 7 -56.83 53.17 -27.53
C TYR A 7 -56.23 51.82 -27.16
N CYS A 8 -56.85 50.72 -27.59
CA CYS A 8 -56.26 49.39 -27.47
C CYS A 8 -55.03 49.31 -28.39
N VAL A 9 -53.91 48.91 -27.81
CA VAL A 9 -52.63 48.73 -28.52
C VAL A 9 -52.32 47.24 -28.64
N HIS A 10 -51.70 46.86 -29.76
CA HIS A 10 -51.31 45.48 -30.01
C HIS A 10 -49.90 45.20 -29.47
N ASN A 11 -49.55 43.93 -29.26
CA ASN A 11 -48.29 43.46 -28.67
C ASN A 11 -47.03 43.92 -29.45
N THR A 12 -47.20 44.33 -30.71
CA THR A 12 -46.16 44.84 -31.62
C THR A 12 -46.06 46.37 -31.64
N PHE A 13 -47.00 47.08 -31.00
CA PHE A 13 -47.05 48.55 -30.94
C PHE A 13 -47.12 49.00 -29.48
N VAL A 14 -45.96 49.29 -28.92
CA VAL A 14 -45.78 49.67 -27.52
C VAL A 14 -46.07 51.18 -27.37
N PRO A 15 -47.14 51.61 -26.67
CA PRO A 15 -47.50 53.02 -26.60
C PRO A 15 -46.45 53.83 -25.85
N GLU A 16 -46.02 54.96 -26.43
CA GLU A 16 -45.06 55.86 -25.82
C GLU A 16 -45.77 57.09 -25.25
N VAL A 17 -45.47 57.43 -23.99
CA VAL A 17 -46.01 58.61 -23.32
C VAL A 17 -44.89 59.61 -23.10
N ILE A 18 -45.09 60.86 -23.53
CA ILE A 18 -44.09 61.93 -23.39
C ILE A 18 -44.71 63.07 -22.57
N PHE A 19 -44.04 63.47 -21.49
CA PHE A 19 -44.47 64.57 -20.62
C PHE A 19 -43.29 65.43 -20.15
N LYS A 20 -43.54 66.58 -19.50
CA LYS A 20 -42.47 67.46 -19.00
C LYS A 20 -41.72 66.80 -17.83
N ALA A 21 -40.39 66.85 -17.87
CA ALA A 21 -39.53 66.21 -16.86
C ALA A 21 -39.69 66.80 -15.44
N SER A 22 -40.27 68.01 -15.32
CA SER A 22 -40.59 68.63 -14.04
C SER A 22 -41.73 67.96 -13.28
N ILE A 23 -42.46 67.01 -13.89
CA ILE A 23 -43.60 66.31 -13.28
C ILE A 23 -43.13 64.94 -12.76
N GLU A 24 -42.40 64.94 -11.65
CA GLU A 24 -41.79 63.74 -11.08
C GLU A 24 -42.81 62.67 -10.66
N VAL A 25 -44.01 63.08 -10.23
CA VAL A 25 -45.10 62.17 -9.86
C VAL A 25 -45.53 61.27 -11.01
N LEU A 26 -45.57 61.78 -12.25
CA LEU A 26 -45.93 60.98 -13.42
C LEU A 26 -44.85 59.96 -13.77
N LYS A 27 -43.58 60.34 -13.62
CA LYS A 27 -42.44 59.42 -13.80
C LYS A 27 -42.54 58.25 -12.83
N THR A 28 -42.72 58.53 -11.54
CA THR A 28 -42.88 57.50 -10.51
C THR A 28 -44.13 56.65 -10.74
N PHE A 29 -45.24 57.25 -11.18
CA PHE A 29 -46.45 56.51 -11.54
C PHE A 29 -46.19 55.52 -12.67
N PHE A 30 -45.62 55.94 -13.80
CA PHE A 30 -45.36 55.06 -14.94
C PHE A 30 -44.33 53.96 -14.61
N GLN A 31 -43.27 54.29 -13.86
CA GLN A 31 -42.33 53.28 -13.35
C GLN A 31 -43.04 52.24 -12.48
N ASN A 32 -43.95 52.68 -11.62
CA ASN A 32 -44.83 51.83 -10.82
C ASN A 32 -45.94 51.16 -11.62
N GLN A 33 -46.05 51.34 -12.93
CA GLN A 33 -46.96 50.58 -13.81
C GLN A 33 -46.21 49.72 -14.82
N GLY A 34 -44.91 49.52 -14.61
CA GLY A 34 -44.08 48.66 -15.45
C GLY A 34 -43.57 49.32 -16.74
N PHE A 35 -43.45 50.65 -16.73
CA PHE A 35 -42.88 51.41 -17.83
C PHE A 35 -41.41 51.74 -17.56
N MET A 36 -40.64 51.73 -18.64
CA MET A 36 -39.28 52.27 -18.68
C MET A 36 -39.35 53.73 -19.12
N CYS A 37 -38.77 54.61 -18.32
CA CYS A 37 -38.79 56.06 -18.54
C CYS A 37 -37.37 56.58 -18.78
N GLN A 38 -37.18 57.33 -19.87
CA GLN A 38 -35.91 57.92 -20.25
C GLN A 38 -36.06 59.43 -20.46
N LYS A 39 -35.14 60.20 -19.86
CA LYS A 39 -35.10 61.65 -20.00
C LYS A 39 -34.61 62.05 -21.39
N PHE A 40 -35.35 62.93 -22.04
CA PHE A 40 -35.05 63.49 -23.36
C PHE A 40 -35.16 65.02 -23.29
N GLY A 41 -34.04 65.68 -22.98
CA GLY A 41 -34.00 67.13 -22.74
C GLY A 41 -34.86 67.56 -21.55
N SER A 42 -35.86 68.41 -21.77
CA SER A 42 -36.84 68.87 -20.78
C SER A 42 -38.10 67.99 -20.69
N LYS A 43 -38.13 66.86 -21.41
CA LYS A 43 -39.23 65.90 -21.43
C LYS A 43 -38.77 64.54 -20.89
N GLU A 44 -39.70 63.77 -20.33
CA GLU A 44 -39.53 62.37 -19.97
C GLU A 44 -40.38 61.52 -20.93
N LYS A 45 -39.79 60.45 -21.46
CA LYS A 45 -40.43 59.51 -22.38
C LYS A 45 -40.56 58.15 -21.70
N CYS A 46 -41.78 57.69 -21.45
CA CYS A 46 -42.07 56.41 -20.81
C CYS A 46 -42.71 55.44 -21.81
N ARG A 47 -42.21 54.21 -21.86
CA ARG A 47 -42.74 53.10 -22.68
C ARG A 47 -42.98 51.86 -21.81
N PRO A 48 -44.09 51.12 -21.95
CA PRO A 48 -44.26 49.86 -21.23
C PRO A 48 -43.22 48.84 -21.69
N CYS A 49 -42.82 47.93 -20.79
CA CYS A 49 -41.98 46.82 -21.20
C CYS A 49 -42.74 45.91 -22.17
N ALA A 50 -42.10 45.55 -23.28
CA ALA A 50 -42.68 44.65 -24.28
C ALA A 50 -42.76 43.21 -23.73
N PRO A 51 -43.53 42.31 -24.38
CA PRO A 51 -43.51 40.88 -24.04
C PRO A 51 -42.08 40.33 -24.06
N GLY A 52 -41.79 39.37 -23.18
CA GLY A 52 -40.45 38.88 -22.89
C GLY A 52 -39.66 39.73 -21.90
N LEU A 53 -40.13 40.94 -21.55
CA LEU A 53 -39.48 41.84 -20.59
C LEU A 53 -40.37 42.17 -19.40
N PHE A 54 -39.75 42.53 -18.28
CA PHE A 54 -40.41 43.04 -17.08
C PHE A 54 -39.69 44.29 -16.55
N ALA A 55 -40.43 45.17 -15.88
CA ALA A 55 -39.87 46.36 -15.26
C ALA A 55 -39.20 46.02 -13.92
N ASN A 56 -37.94 46.40 -13.74
CA ASN A 56 -37.16 46.10 -12.54
C ASN A 56 -37.40 47.05 -11.35
N GLY A 57 -38.43 47.91 -11.41
CA GLY A 57 -38.72 48.94 -10.40
C GLY A 57 -37.89 50.22 -10.49
N ASN A 58 -36.74 50.20 -11.19
CA ASN A 58 -35.88 51.37 -11.41
C ASN A 58 -36.17 52.08 -12.74
N GLY A 59 -37.32 51.78 -13.36
CA GLY A 59 -37.69 52.31 -14.67
C GLY A 59 -36.85 51.77 -15.83
N MET A 60 -36.33 50.54 -15.72
CA MET A 60 -35.69 49.83 -16.84
C MET A 60 -36.41 48.51 -17.11
N CYS A 61 -36.54 48.14 -18.38
CA CYS A 61 -37.03 46.84 -18.79
C CYS A 61 -35.88 45.83 -18.84
N ARG A 62 -36.08 44.66 -18.23
CA ARG A 62 -35.14 43.53 -18.26
C ARG A 62 -35.82 42.33 -18.88
N GLU A 63 -35.06 41.54 -19.63
CA GLU A 63 -35.56 40.27 -20.18
C GLU A 63 -35.96 39.31 -19.06
N CYS A 64 -36.93 38.46 -19.36
CA CYS A 64 -37.26 37.37 -18.46
C CYS A 64 -36.07 36.42 -18.33
N PRO A 65 -35.66 36.10 -17.09
CA PRO A 65 -34.55 35.20 -16.81
C PRO A 65 -34.67 33.86 -17.53
N ARG A 66 -33.54 33.26 -17.91
CA ARG A 66 -33.53 31.87 -18.39
C ARG A 66 -34.04 30.93 -17.29
N GLY A 67 -34.57 29.77 -17.67
CA GLY A 67 -35.16 28.84 -16.72
C GLY A 67 -36.65 28.69 -16.97
N VAL A 68 -37.53 29.18 -16.10
CA VAL A 68 -38.99 28.93 -16.21
C VAL A 68 -39.82 30.17 -16.48
N PHE A 69 -39.19 31.27 -16.92
CA PHE A 69 -39.84 32.58 -16.93
C PHE A 69 -40.20 33.02 -18.35
N PHE A 70 -41.42 33.51 -18.50
CA PHE A 70 -41.91 34.15 -19.72
C PHE A 70 -42.78 35.35 -19.37
N GLN A 71 -43.03 36.23 -20.34
CA GLN A 71 -44.00 37.31 -20.19
C GLN A 71 -44.69 37.58 -21.53
N ASP A 72 -46.00 37.41 -21.57
CA ASP A 72 -46.88 37.63 -22.73
C ASP A 72 -47.61 38.99 -22.68
N GLU A 73 -47.61 39.66 -21.52
CA GLU A 73 -48.25 40.97 -21.34
C GLU A 73 -47.26 42.13 -21.50
N ILE A 74 -47.79 43.31 -21.85
CA ILE A 74 -47.03 44.57 -21.85
C ILE A 74 -47.08 45.23 -20.46
N GLY A 75 -46.02 45.95 -20.09
CA GLY A 75 -45.98 46.74 -18.86
C GLY A 75 -45.95 45.91 -17.58
N SER A 76 -45.50 44.66 -17.64
CA SER A 76 -45.48 43.77 -16.48
C SER A 76 -44.30 44.08 -15.54
N LYS A 77 -44.49 43.86 -14.24
CA LYS A 77 -43.46 44.07 -13.19
C LYS A 77 -42.70 42.80 -12.80
N LYS A 78 -43.20 41.63 -13.21
CA LYS A 78 -42.63 40.32 -12.90
C LYS A 78 -42.93 39.39 -14.07
N CYS A 79 -42.05 38.41 -14.30
CA CYS A 79 -42.30 37.35 -15.28
C CYS A 79 -43.26 36.29 -14.73
N LYS A 80 -44.09 35.73 -15.60
CA LYS A 80 -44.90 34.55 -15.35
C LYS A 80 -44.00 33.31 -15.33
N LYS A 81 -44.52 32.21 -14.77
CA LYS A 81 -43.79 30.94 -14.61
C LYS A 81 -44.41 29.85 -15.48
N CYS A 82 -43.59 29.05 -16.15
CA CYS A 82 -44.01 27.83 -16.83
C CYS A 82 -44.58 26.80 -15.84
N SER A 83 -45.40 25.88 -16.33
CA SER A 83 -45.87 24.72 -15.58
C SER A 83 -44.70 23.79 -15.18
N ASN A 84 -44.95 22.91 -14.20
CA ASN A 84 -43.93 21.95 -13.76
C ASN A 84 -43.47 21.05 -14.92
N GLY A 85 -42.18 20.76 -14.96
CA GLY A 85 -41.59 19.97 -16.04
C GLY A 85 -41.37 20.71 -17.36
N ASN A 86 -41.61 22.03 -17.41
CA ASN A 86 -41.34 22.87 -18.57
C ASN A 86 -40.41 24.05 -18.24
N PHE A 87 -39.63 24.50 -19.22
CA PHE A 87 -38.62 25.55 -19.10
C PHE A 87 -38.37 26.27 -20.45
N VAL A 88 -37.91 27.52 -20.37
CA VAL A 88 -37.41 28.38 -21.45
C VAL A 88 -35.88 28.38 -21.44
N LYS A 89 -35.27 27.83 -22.49
CA LYS A 89 -33.82 27.64 -22.57
C LYS A 89 -33.05 28.94 -22.78
N GLU A 90 -33.46 29.79 -23.71
CA GLU A 90 -32.68 30.97 -24.15
C GLU A 90 -32.99 32.25 -23.35
N GLY A 91 -34.03 32.22 -22.50
CA GLY A 91 -34.55 33.41 -21.80
C GLY A 91 -35.50 34.23 -22.67
N GLY A 92 -36.00 35.33 -22.12
CA GLY A 92 -36.85 36.27 -22.86
C GLY A 92 -38.14 35.66 -23.41
N GLY A 93 -38.68 34.62 -22.76
CA GLY A 93 -39.88 33.92 -23.24
C GLY A 93 -41.04 34.88 -23.49
N LEU A 94 -41.56 34.90 -24.70
CA LEU A 94 -42.61 35.80 -25.18
C LEU A 94 -44.00 35.28 -24.84
N SER A 95 -44.16 33.97 -24.64
CA SER A 95 -45.44 33.36 -24.30
C SER A 95 -45.28 32.01 -23.60
N ALA A 96 -46.40 31.46 -23.12
CA ALA A 96 -46.44 30.12 -22.56
C ALA A 96 -46.03 29.01 -23.57
N LEU A 97 -46.07 29.29 -24.88
CA LEU A 97 -45.63 28.35 -25.91
C LEU A 97 -44.11 28.18 -25.97
N ASP A 98 -43.36 29.16 -25.45
CA ASP A 98 -41.89 29.08 -25.37
C ASP A 98 -41.42 28.19 -24.21
N CYS A 99 -42.35 27.76 -23.35
CA CYS A 99 -42.10 26.78 -22.29
C CYS A 99 -41.98 25.37 -22.90
N THR A 100 -40.75 24.96 -23.21
CA THR A 100 -40.42 23.62 -23.71
C THR A 100 -40.34 22.59 -22.59
N THR A 101 -40.62 21.31 -22.89
CA THR A 101 -40.49 20.23 -21.90
C THR A 101 -39.05 20.04 -21.47
N CYS A 102 -38.84 19.76 -20.19
CA CYS A 102 -37.53 19.46 -19.64
C CYS A 102 -36.86 18.29 -20.40
N PRO A 103 -35.54 18.32 -20.62
CA PRO A 103 -34.82 17.26 -21.32
C PRO A 103 -34.91 15.89 -20.62
N ASP A 104 -34.60 14.83 -21.37
CA ASP A 104 -34.59 13.47 -20.83
C ASP A 104 -33.68 13.29 -19.60
N GLY A 105 -34.09 12.38 -18.71
CA GLY A 105 -33.39 12.10 -17.45
C GLY A 105 -33.61 13.14 -16.35
N THR A 106 -34.43 14.16 -16.59
CA THR A 106 -34.85 15.15 -15.58
C THR A 106 -36.15 14.78 -14.87
N ASP A 107 -36.40 15.41 -13.73
CA ASP A 107 -37.61 15.25 -12.93
C ASP A 107 -38.68 16.26 -13.36
N HIS A 108 -39.68 15.78 -14.10
CA HIS A 108 -40.79 16.59 -14.61
C HIS A 108 -41.80 17.01 -13.52
N SER A 109 -41.73 16.46 -12.32
CA SER A 109 -42.65 16.81 -11.23
C SER A 109 -42.25 18.10 -10.50
N ARG A 110 -40.97 18.51 -10.64
CA ARG A 110 -40.39 19.64 -9.90
C ARG A 110 -40.30 20.88 -10.77
N HIS A 111 -40.42 22.04 -10.12
CA HIS A 111 -40.25 23.33 -10.76
C HIS A 111 -38.76 23.68 -10.88
N ALA A 112 -38.28 23.95 -12.10
CA ALA A 112 -36.85 24.21 -12.35
C ALA A 112 -36.35 25.55 -11.77
N GLY A 113 -37.21 26.59 -11.74
CA GLY A 113 -36.86 27.92 -11.23
C GLY A 113 -35.81 28.63 -12.09
N PHE A 114 -34.86 29.33 -11.45
CA PHE A 114 -33.67 29.92 -12.10
C PHE A 114 -32.56 28.88 -12.36
N ARG A 115 -32.66 27.72 -11.70
CA ARG A 115 -31.87 26.55 -12.04
C ARG A 115 -32.49 25.91 -13.30
N ALA A 116 -31.74 25.04 -13.95
CA ALA A 116 -32.33 24.13 -14.93
C ALA A 116 -33.03 22.95 -14.25
N CYS A 117 -33.84 22.20 -15.00
CA CYS A 117 -34.62 21.07 -14.50
C CYS A 117 -33.74 20.10 -13.69
N PHE A 118 -34.23 19.65 -12.53
CA PHE A 118 -33.47 18.75 -11.65
C PHE A 118 -33.31 17.39 -12.31
N CYS A 119 -32.17 16.72 -12.12
CA CYS A 119 -32.01 15.36 -12.61
C CYS A 119 -32.83 14.37 -11.75
N LYS A 120 -33.22 13.23 -12.34
CA LYS A 120 -33.74 12.09 -11.58
C LYS A 120 -32.66 11.56 -10.60
N ARG A 121 -33.06 10.78 -9.60
CA ARG A 121 -32.10 10.12 -8.69
C ARG A 121 -31.10 9.27 -9.48
N ASN A 122 -29.81 9.39 -9.16
CA ASN A 122 -28.69 8.75 -9.87
C ASN A 122 -28.50 9.21 -11.32
N TYR A 123 -28.96 10.40 -11.71
CA TYR A 123 -28.68 11.00 -13.00
C TYR A 123 -27.79 12.24 -12.83
N THR A 124 -26.95 12.49 -13.83
CA THR A 124 -26.04 13.67 -13.85
C THR A 124 -26.00 14.31 -15.22
N ARG A 125 -25.58 15.57 -15.27
CA ARG A 125 -25.38 16.33 -16.51
C ARG A 125 -24.04 17.04 -16.53
N ILE A 126 -23.60 17.40 -17.73
CA ILE A 126 -22.43 18.24 -18.02
C ILE A 126 -22.82 19.53 -18.75
N ASP A 127 -24.11 19.76 -18.94
CA ASP A 127 -24.69 20.96 -19.52
C ASP A 127 -25.83 21.38 -18.62
N ARG A 128 -25.82 22.62 -18.13
CA ARG A 128 -26.81 23.15 -17.20
C ARG A 128 -28.21 22.93 -17.75
N PHE A 129 -28.48 23.27 -19.00
CA PHE A 129 -29.82 23.19 -19.60
C PHE A 129 -30.01 21.95 -20.49
N GLY A 130 -29.05 21.02 -20.49
CA GLY A 130 -29.09 19.79 -21.27
C GLY A 130 -29.77 18.62 -20.55
N LEU A 131 -29.73 17.46 -21.21
CA LEU A 131 -30.23 16.19 -20.68
C LEU A 131 -29.38 15.67 -19.52
N CYS A 132 -30.00 14.88 -18.66
CA CYS A 132 -29.29 14.11 -17.64
C CYS A 132 -29.10 12.67 -18.10
N THR A 133 -27.91 12.13 -17.90
CA THR A 133 -27.56 10.74 -18.18
C THR A 133 -27.48 9.93 -16.90
N LEU A 134 -27.80 8.64 -16.97
CA LEU A 134 -27.64 7.71 -15.85
C LEU A 134 -26.18 7.71 -15.37
N CYS A 135 -26.00 7.90 -14.07
CA CYS A 135 -24.72 7.79 -13.40
C CYS A 135 -24.58 6.39 -12.81
N LEU A 136 -23.63 5.62 -13.34
CA LEU A 136 -23.19 4.37 -12.72
C LEU A 136 -22.43 4.73 -11.42
N PRO A 137 -22.89 4.27 -10.24
CA PRO A 137 -22.42 4.75 -8.94
C PRO A 137 -21.06 4.17 -8.52
N GLU A 138 -20.30 3.55 -9.41
CA GLU A 138 -18.97 3.01 -9.09
C GLU A 138 -18.00 4.15 -8.71
N GLY A 139 -17.99 4.52 -7.43
CA GLY A 139 -17.14 5.57 -6.86
C GLY A 139 -17.64 7.00 -6.99
N PHE A 140 -18.81 7.21 -7.60
CA PHE A 140 -19.42 8.53 -7.76
C PHE A 140 -20.67 8.70 -6.90
N ASN A 141 -20.81 9.88 -6.32
CA ASN A 141 -22.07 10.36 -5.76
C ASN A 141 -22.71 11.31 -6.79
N CYS A 142 -23.95 11.01 -7.15
CA CYS A 142 -24.66 11.65 -8.26
C CYS A 142 -25.99 12.26 -7.83
N ASN A 143 -26.15 12.54 -6.53
CA ASN A 143 -27.39 13.07 -5.98
C ASN A 143 -27.65 14.55 -6.28
N ASN A 144 -26.63 15.30 -6.72
CA ASN A 144 -26.67 16.75 -6.87
C ASN A 144 -26.69 17.24 -8.33
N ASP A 145 -27.13 16.41 -9.29
CA ASP A 145 -27.13 16.64 -10.76
C ASP A 145 -25.73 16.62 -11.43
N PHE A 146 -24.65 16.47 -10.67
CA PHE A 146 -23.27 16.36 -11.20
C PHE A 146 -22.54 15.20 -10.51
N LYS A 147 -21.40 14.79 -11.08
CA LYS A 147 -20.56 13.73 -10.52
C LYS A 147 -19.67 14.32 -9.44
N SER A 148 -19.85 13.87 -8.20
CA SER A 148 -18.92 14.09 -7.09
C SER A 148 -18.25 12.77 -6.68
N LEU A 149 -17.10 12.88 -6.03
CA LEU A 149 -16.34 11.73 -5.58
C LEU A 149 -16.95 11.15 -4.31
N SER A 150 -17.12 9.82 -4.25
CA SER A 150 -17.57 9.13 -3.03
C SER A 150 -16.43 8.89 -2.05
N ARG A 151 -16.76 8.67 -0.77
CA ARG A 151 -15.80 8.24 0.24
C ARG A 151 -15.08 6.95 -0.18
N GLY A 152 -13.76 6.91 0.01
CA GLY A 152 -12.91 5.78 -0.32
C GLY A 152 -12.49 5.70 -1.78
N TYR A 153 -12.77 6.73 -2.58
CA TYR A 153 -12.36 6.81 -3.98
C TYR A 153 -11.42 7.99 -4.22
N TYR A 154 -10.64 7.91 -5.29
CA TYR A 154 -9.67 8.90 -5.71
C TYR A 154 -9.75 9.08 -7.22
N TRP A 155 -9.55 10.30 -7.68
CA TRP A 155 -9.34 10.64 -9.09
C TRP A 155 -8.25 11.70 -9.20
N ASN A 156 -7.70 11.85 -10.39
CA ASN A 156 -6.68 12.84 -10.66
C ASN A 156 -6.99 13.56 -11.97
N TRP A 157 -6.89 14.88 -11.94
CA TRP A 157 -7.24 15.78 -13.03
C TRP A 157 -6.03 16.27 -13.84
N SER A 158 -4.80 15.86 -13.48
CA SER A 158 -3.55 16.35 -14.09
C SER A 158 -3.26 15.82 -15.50
N PHE A 159 -4.19 15.11 -16.13
CA PHE A 159 -4.02 14.49 -17.43
C PHE A 159 -4.56 15.35 -18.58
N THR A 160 -4.09 15.09 -19.80
CA THR A 160 -4.44 15.87 -20.99
C THR A 160 -5.94 15.81 -21.30
N GLY A 161 -6.53 16.97 -21.63
CA GLY A 161 -7.96 17.08 -21.93
C GLY A 161 -8.88 17.03 -20.71
N MET A 162 -8.33 17.17 -19.49
CA MET A 162 -9.08 17.27 -18.24
C MET A 162 -8.74 18.60 -17.55
N ASN A 163 -9.75 19.21 -16.91
CA ASN A 163 -9.54 20.45 -16.16
C ASN A 163 -10.53 20.55 -15.00
N VAL A 164 -10.02 20.48 -13.78
CA VAL A 164 -10.81 20.56 -12.54
C VAL A 164 -11.38 21.95 -12.29
N SER A 165 -10.65 23.01 -12.66
CA SER A 165 -11.08 24.40 -12.45
C SER A 165 -12.31 24.69 -13.31
N LEU A 166 -12.29 24.31 -14.58
CA LEU A 166 -13.46 24.45 -15.47
C LEU A 166 -14.67 23.64 -14.99
N TYR A 167 -14.44 22.42 -14.49
CA TYR A 167 -15.52 21.60 -13.94
C TYR A 167 -16.07 22.18 -12.63
N SER A 168 -15.22 22.75 -11.79
CA SER A 168 -15.60 23.49 -10.57
C SER A 168 -16.42 24.74 -10.86
N SER A 169 -16.05 25.51 -11.89
CA SER A 169 -16.86 26.63 -12.37
C SER A 169 -18.22 26.18 -12.88
N PHE A 170 -18.28 25.08 -13.65
CA PHE A 170 -19.54 24.48 -14.10
C PHE A 170 -20.42 24.05 -12.91
N VAL A 171 -19.86 23.39 -11.91
CA VAL A 171 -20.62 22.97 -10.72
C VAL A 171 -21.10 24.17 -9.90
N THR A 172 -20.25 25.19 -9.72
CA THR A 172 -20.64 26.46 -9.07
C THR A 172 -21.82 27.09 -9.80
N ASN A 173 -21.75 27.13 -11.13
CA ASN A 173 -22.81 27.60 -11.99
C ASN A 173 -24.09 26.78 -11.75
N LEU A 174 -24.00 25.45 -11.82
CA LEU A 174 -25.13 24.54 -11.64
C LEU A 174 -25.84 24.68 -10.30
N LEU A 175 -25.08 24.99 -9.24
CA LEU A 175 -25.57 25.21 -7.88
C LEU A 175 -26.17 26.62 -7.67
N THR A 176 -25.99 27.54 -8.62
CA THR A 176 -26.53 28.91 -8.55
C THR A 176 -28.04 28.93 -8.81
N LEU A 177 -28.82 29.36 -7.81
CA LEU A 177 -30.30 29.32 -7.80
C LEU A 177 -30.97 30.67 -8.14
N ASN A 178 -30.24 31.61 -8.75
CA ASN A 178 -30.72 32.92 -9.15
C ASN A 178 -30.27 33.24 -10.59
N ASP A 179 -30.64 34.41 -11.08
CA ASP A 179 -30.31 34.89 -12.43
C ASP A 179 -28.86 35.41 -12.57
N SER A 180 -28.04 35.32 -11.51
CA SER A 180 -26.65 35.81 -11.54
C SER A 180 -25.64 34.71 -11.92
N TYR A 181 -26.07 33.66 -12.62
CA TYR A 181 -25.18 32.61 -13.08
C TYR A 181 -24.40 33.08 -14.32
N ASP A 182 -23.21 32.51 -14.51
CA ASP A 182 -22.29 32.90 -15.58
C ASP A 182 -22.62 32.17 -16.91
N PRO A 183 -22.98 32.87 -18.00
CA PRO A 183 -23.31 32.21 -19.27
C PRO A 183 -22.15 31.39 -19.87
N SER A 184 -20.90 31.75 -19.58
CA SER A 184 -19.71 31.14 -20.17
C SER A 184 -19.40 29.74 -19.63
N THR A 185 -19.84 29.42 -18.42
CA THR A 185 -19.55 28.17 -17.69
C THR A 185 -20.78 27.27 -17.56
N THR A 186 -21.78 27.45 -18.44
CA THR A 186 -23.01 26.65 -18.47
C THR A 186 -22.81 25.21 -18.94
N LYS A 187 -21.68 24.91 -19.59
CA LYS A 187 -21.38 23.58 -20.14
C LYS A 187 -19.92 23.17 -19.89
N TYR A 188 -19.71 21.89 -19.61
CA TYR A 188 -18.40 21.26 -19.51
C TYR A 188 -18.19 20.29 -20.69
N ASN A 189 -17.23 20.58 -21.56
CA ASN A 189 -16.95 19.80 -22.79
C ASN A 189 -15.70 18.92 -22.71
N LEU A 190 -15.01 18.90 -21.57
CA LEU A 190 -13.78 18.14 -21.38
C LEU A 190 -14.05 16.75 -20.78
N LYS A 191 -13.03 15.91 -20.71
CA LYS A 191 -13.16 14.55 -20.14
C LYS A 191 -13.17 14.62 -18.62
N ILE A 192 -13.96 13.73 -18.00
CA ILE A 192 -13.97 13.52 -16.54
C ILE A 192 -13.13 12.27 -16.24
N PRO A 193 -12.15 12.34 -15.31
CA PRO A 193 -11.30 11.20 -14.99
C PRO A 193 -12.11 10.03 -14.41
N ARG A 194 -11.58 8.83 -14.61
CA ARG A 194 -12.05 7.63 -13.93
C ARG A 194 -11.68 7.72 -12.45
N VAL A 195 -12.51 7.10 -11.62
CA VAL A 195 -12.28 6.97 -10.17
C VAL A 195 -11.70 5.61 -9.84
N PHE A 196 -10.85 5.59 -8.84
CA PHE A 196 -10.14 4.42 -8.35
C PHE A 196 -10.40 4.27 -6.86
N LYS A 197 -10.49 3.03 -6.37
CA LYS A 197 -10.63 2.76 -4.94
C LYS A 197 -9.30 3.05 -4.25
N CYS A 198 -9.34 3.75 -3.14
CA CYS A 198 -8.18 3.94 -2.28
C CYS A 198 -7.86 2.62 -1.56
N PRO A 199 -6.59 2.37 -1.20
CA PRO A 199 -6.18 1.18 -0.44
C PRO A 199 -7.01 0.96 0.83
N ARG A 200 -7.43 2.07 1.44
CA ARG A 200 -8.38 2.09 2.56
C ARG A 200 -9.41 3.20 2.38
N PRO A 201 -10.69 2.96 2.72
CA PRO A 201 -11.73 3.99 2.62
C PRO A 201 -11.47 5.23 3.49
N GLU A 202 -10.74 5.08 4.61
CA GLU A 202 -10.42 6.19 5.51
C GLU A 202 -9.43 7.18 4.89
N ASN A 203 -8.46 6.69 4.09
CA ASN A 203 -7.44 7.54 3.47
C ASN A 203 -8.03 8.61 2.54
N CYS A 204 -9.22 8.36 1.99
CA CYS A 204 -9.93 9.23 1.05
C CYS A 204 -11.31 9.60 1.62
N PRO A 205 -11.37 10.54 2.60
CA PRO A 205 -12.61 10.86 3.29
C PRO A 205 -13.66 11.50 2.35
N ASN A 206 -13.24 12.38 1.45
CA ASN A 206 -14.08 13.08 0.47
C ASN A 206 -15.37 13.68 1.05
N SER A 207 -15.28 14.28 2.23
CA SER A 207 -16.40 14.91 2.96
C SER A 207 -17.08 16.00 2.13
N ASP A 208 -16.28 16.83 1.46
CA ASP A 208 -16.73 18.08 0.86
C ASP A 208 -16.87 18.01 -0.67
N SER A 209 -16.76 16.81 -1.25
CA SER A 209 -16.82 16.63 -2.71
C SER A 209 -18.18 16.97 -3.34
N HIS A 210 -19.21 17.18 -2.53
CA HIS A 210 -20.51 17.71 -2.93
C HIS A 210 -20.52 19.23 -3.16
N THR A 211 -19.43 19.93 -2.83
CA THR A 211 -19.24 21.37 -3.06
C THR A 211 -18.35 21.61 -4.27
N ALA A 212 -18.42 22.79 -4.88
CA ALA A 212 -17.60 23.12 -6.05
C ALA A 212 -16.08 23.16 -5.75
N THR A 213 -15.70 23.54 -4.53
CA THR A 213 -14.30 23.61 -4.10
C THR A 213 -13.73 22.24 -3.73
N GLY A 214 -14.57 21.32 -3.25
CA GLY A 214 -14.16 19.97 -2.82
C GLY A 214 -14.10 18.91 -3.94
N ILE A 215 -14.35 19.27 -5.21
CA ILE A 215 -14.42 18.31 -6.31
C ILE A 215 -13.11 17.58 -6.54
N ASN A 216 -11.96 18.22 -6.30
CA ASN A 216 -10.66 17.57 -6.52
C ASN A 216 -10.47 16.32 -5.63
N GLY A 217 -11.28 16.16 -4.58
CA GLY A 217 -11.10 15.13 -3.56
C GLY A 217 -10.05 15.58 -2.54
N ASN A 218 -10.08 14.98 -1.37
CA ASN A 218 -9.11 15.23 -0.31
C ASN A 218 -8.55 13.92 0.23
N CYS A 219 -7.25 13.93 0.53
CA CYS A 219 -6.62 12.88 1.31
C CYS A 219 -6.78 13.20 2.80
N GLN A 220 -6.88 12.16 3.63
CA GLN A 220 -6.79 12.31 5.08
C GLN A 220 -5.44 12.93 5.48
N GLU A 221 -5.42 13.68 6.58
CA GLU A 221 -4.20 14.26 7.14
C GLU A 221 -3.09 13.22 7.29
N GLY A 222 -1.86 13.59 6.90
CA GLY A 222 -0.71 12.70 6.87
C GLY A 222 -0.56 11.86 5.60
N TYR A 223 -1.58 11.78 4.74
CA TYR A 223 -1.54 11.07 3.46
C TYR A 223 -1.46 12.05 2.28
N ARG A 224 -0.86 11.61 1.17
CA ARG A 224 -0.70 12.33 -0.10
C ARG A 224 -0.44 11.35 -1.26
N GLY A 225 -0.25 11.89 -2.46
CA GLY A 225 0.14 11.11 -3.65
C GLY A 225 -1.05 10.40 -4.31
N TRP A 226 -0.75 9.57 -5.30
CA TRP A 226 -1.75 8.76 -6.01
C TRP A 226 -2.50 7.84 -5.03
N LEU A 227 -3.84 7.77 -5.12
CA LEU A 227 -4.71 7.01 -4.20
C LEU A 227 -4.55 7.35 -2.70
N CYS A 228 -3.93 8.47 -2.36
CA CYS A 228 -3.58 8.82 -0.98
C CYS A 228 -2.77 7.70 -0.28
N SER A 229 -1.86 7.04 -1.01
CA SER A 229 -1.07 5.92 -0.49
C SER A 229 0.25 6.33 0.16
N LYS A 230 0.73 7.56 -0.08
CA LYS A 230 2.05 8.02 0.38
C LYS A 230 1.92 8.88 1.63
N CYS A 231 2.92 8.83 2.50
CA CYS A 231 2.97 9.71 3.68
C CYS A 231 3.51 11.09 3.34
N GLN A 232 2.95 12.10 3.99
CA GLN A 232 3.48 13.47 4.00
C GLN A 232 4.85 13.53 4.69
N ASN A 233 5.63 14.58 4.46
CA ASN A 233 7.03 14.65 4.93
C ASN A 233 7.19 14.64 6.47
N THR A 234 6.16 15.04 7.21
CA THR A 234 6.11 15.00 8.68
C THR A 234 5.59 13.68 9.23
N PHE A 235 5.32 12.70 8.36
CA PHE A 235 4.80 11.38 8.69
C PHE A 235 5.71 10.29 8.11
N TYR A 236 5.65 9.10 8.68
CA TYR A 236 6.35 7.91 8.18
C TYR A 236 5.40 6.72 8.09
N SER A 237 5.68 5.79 7.17
CA SER A 237 4.84 4.61 6.95
C SER A 237 5.12 3.49 7.96
N VAL A 238 4.06 2.93 8.53
CA VAL A 238 4.07 1.73 9.40
C VAL A 238 2.91 0.84 8.99
N LEU A 239 3.17 -0.33 8.41
CA LEU A 239 2.11 -1.25 7.94
C LEU A 239 1.02 -0.54 7.10
N ASN A 240 1.46 0.29 6.15
CA ASN A 240 0.62 1.15 5.30
C ASN A 240 -0.24 2.20 6.03
N TYR A 241 0.12 2.56 7.28
CA TYR A 241 -0.42 3.71 7.98
C TYR A 241 0.61 4.82 8.09
N CYS A 242 0.18 6.06 7.90
CA CYS A 242 1.03 7.22 8.16
C CYS A 242 0.96 7.60 9.64
N ALA A 243 2.10 7.51 10.32
CA ALA A 243 2.28 7.92 11.71
C ALA A 243 3.05 9.24 11.78
N PRO A 244 2.68 10.19 12.67
CA PRO A 244 3.42 11.44 12.79
C PRO A 244 4.83 11.22 13.33
N CYS A 245 5.81 11.96 12.81
CA CYS A 245 7.19 11.94 13.28
C CYS A 245 7.29 12.54 14.70
N GLN A 246 8.09 11.91 15.55
CA GLN A 246 8.46 12.41 16.89
C GLN A 246 9.68 13.35 16.78
N GLN A 247 10.08 13.99 17.89
CA GLN A 247 11.27 14.86 17.90
C GLN A 247 12.55 14.11 17.49
N LYS A 248 13.44 14.79 16.75
CA LYS A 248 14.65 14.19 16.15
C LYS A 248 15.57 13.50 17.17
N TRP A 249 15.72 14.04 18.39
CA TRP A 249 16.58 13.46 19.43
C TRP A 249 16.15 12.06 19.89
N TRP A 250 14.83 11.82 19.99
CA TRP A 250 14.32 10.49 20.32
C TRP A 250 14.64 9.46 19.23
N ILE A 251 14.61 9.89 17.97
CA ILE A 251 14.94 9.03 16.82
C ILE A 251 16.44 8.69 16.84
N ILE A 252 17.31 9.68 17.06
CA ILE A 252 18.76 9.45 17.15
C ILE A 252 19.09 8.50 18.30
N SER A 253 18.47 8.68 19.46
CA SER A 253 18.63 7.78 20.61
C SER A 253 18.21 6.35 20.28
N GLU A 254 17.06 6.15 19.62
CA GLU A 254 16.59 4.83 19.18
C GLU A 254 17.54 4.17 18.16
N ILE A 255 18.11 4.95 17.23
CA ILE A 255 19.13 4.48 16.28
C ILE A 255 20.41 4.04 17.01
N ILE A 256 20.89 4.82 17.98
CA ILE A 256 22.08 4.47 18.75
C ILE A 256 21.83 3.21 19.58
N ILE A 257 20.68 3.10 20.24
CA ILE A 257 20.31 1.93 21.04
C ILE A 257 20.21 0.69 20.16
N THR A 258 19.60 0.79 18.97
CA THR A 258 19.43 -0.36 18.08
C THR A 258 20.74 -0.77 17.42
N PHE A 259 21.57 0.18 16.98
CA PHE A 259 22.90 -0.11 16.45
C PHE A 259 23.82 -0.69 17.52
N SER A 260 23.81 -0.14 18.74
CA SER A 260 24.59 -0.67 19.86
C SER A 260 24.11 -2.06 20.30
N ALA A 261 22.81 -2.32 20.32
CA ALA A 261 22.26 -3.66 20.57
C ALA A 261 22.66 -4.65 19.45
N GLY A 262 22.60 -4.23 18.18
CA GLY A 262 23.06 -5.02 17.05
C GLY A 262 24.55 -5.34 17.13
N LEU A 263 25.37 -4.33 17.43
CA LEU A 263 26.82 -4.48 17.65
C LEU A 263 27.09 -5.41 18.83
N LEU A 264 26.36 -5.27 19.95
CA LEU A 264 26.47 -6.14 21.11
C LEU A 264 26.13 -7.59 20.75
N ILE A 265 25.06 -7.84 20.00
CA ILE A 265 24.70 -9.18 19.52
C ILE A 265 25.81 -9.74 18.63
N VAL A 266 26.35 -8.95 17.70
CA VAL A 266 27.45 -9.37 16.83
C VAL A 266 28.70 -9.69 17.66
N ILE A 267 29.06 -8.84 18.62
CA ILE A 267 30.18 -9.06 19.54
C ILE A 267 29.95 -10.33 20.37
N LEU A 268 28.75 -10.56 20.90
CA LEU A 268 28.40 -11.77 21.64
C LEU A 268 28.50 -13.03 20.75
N VAL A 269 28.06 -12.96 19.48
CA VAL A 269 28.17 -14.04 18.51
C VAL A 269 29.63 -14.31 18.14
N ILE A 270 30.43 -13.26 17.95
CA ILE A 270 31.86 -13.38 17.68
C ILE A 270 32.56 -13.97 18.91
N TRP A 271 32.35 -13.41 20.10
CA TRP A 271 32.94 -13.86 21.36
C TRP A 271 32.60 -15.32 21.67
N LYS A 272 31.36 -15.73 21.41
CA LYS A 272 30.87 -17.11 21.46
C LYS A 272 31.66 -18.04 20.53
N ASN A 273 32.01 -17.59 19.32
CA ASN A 273 32.77 -18.38 18.35
C ASN A 273 34.29 -18.34 18.59
N THR A 274 34.80 -17.41 19.40
CA THR A 274 36.22 -17.34 19.78
C THR A 274 36.55 -18.15 21.04
N LYS A 275 35.66 -18.21 22.04
CA LYS A 275 35.87 -19.03 23.25
C LYS A 275 35.51 -20.51 23.01
N THR A 276 36.38 -21.42 23.44
CA THR A 276 36.04 -22.84 23.64
C THR A 276 35.10 -22.96 24.84
N LEU A 277 33.80 -22.79 24.61
CA LEU A 277 32.75 -22.95 25.62
C LEU A 277 32.73 -24.38 26.20
N LYS A 278 32.48 -24.50 27.51
CA LYS A 278 32.21 -25.78 28.18
C LYS A 278 31.03 -26.49 27.48
N LYS A 279 31.03 -27.83 27.46
CA LYS A 279 30.08 -28.68 26.71
C LYS A 279 28.60 -28.29 26.94
N ASP A 280 28.23 -27.88 28.15
CA ASP A 280 26.88 -27.43 28.53
C ASP A 280 26.47 -26.07 27.92
N GLU A 281 27.36 -25.08 27.88
CA GLU A 281 27.05 -23.76 27.29
C GLU A 281 26.96 -23.85 25.76
N ARG A 282 27.69 -24.77 25.12
CA ARG A 282 27.59 -25.03 23.67
C ARG A 282 26.24 -25.64 23.28
N LEU A 283 25.69 -26.51 24.13
CA LEU A 283 24.35 -27.09 23.95
C LEU A 283 23.24 -26.04 24.06
N PHE A 284 23.38 -25.09 25.01
CA PHE A 284 22.46 -23.97 25.20
C PHE A 284 22.33 -23.12 23.92
N VAL A 285 23.46 -22.67 23.39
CA VAL A 285 23.41 -21.71 22.29
C VAL A 285 23.02 -22.37 20.95
N ASN A 286 23.35 -23.64 20.74
CA ASN A 286 22.88 -24.37 19.57
C ASN A 286 21.35 -24.55 19.59
N LYS A 287 20.77 -24.88 20.76
CA LYS A 287 19.31 -24.91 20.95
C LYS A 287 18.63 -23.55 20.78
N LEU A 288 19.29 -22.46 21.16
CA LEU A 288 18.76 -21.11 20.95
C LEU A 288 18.77 -20.72 19.47
N SER A 289 19.85 -21.05 18.76
CA SER A 289 20.02 -20.71 17.34
C SER A 289 19.03 -21.45 16.44
N SER A 290 18.65 -22.68 16.76
CA SER A 290 17.65 -23.45 15.99
C SER A 290 16.28 -22.81 16.08
N ARG A 291 15.84 -22.51 17.30
CA ARG A 291 14.53 -21.90 17.62
C ARG A 291 14.37 -20.51 17.04
N MET A 292 15.45 -19.72 17.03
CA MET A 292 15.40 -18.36 16.48
C MET A 292 15.21 -18.32 14.96
N LYS A 293 15.60 -19.38 14.23
CA LYS A 293 15.31 -19.48 12.78
C LYS A 293 13.84 -19.74 12.50
N ILE A 294 13.18 -20.56 13.33
CA ILE A 294 11.74 -20.83 13.25
C ILE A 294 10.98 -19.53 13.53
N PHE A 295 11.34 -18.86 14.63
CA PHE A 295 10.77 -17.58 15.03
C PHE A 295 10.93 -16.51 13.94
N LEU A 296 12.15 -16.33 13.43
CA LEU A 296 12.43 -15.37 12.36
C LEU A 296 11.68 -15.73 11.07
N GLY A 297 11.66 -17.01 10.70
CA GLY A 297 10.97 -17.49 9.51
C GLY A 297 9.46 -17.30 9.55
N PHE A 298 8.84 -17.41 10.73
CA PHE A 298 7.42 -17.12 10.93
C PHE A 298 7.13 -15.63 10.68
N TYR A 299 7.87 -14.74 11.36
CA TYR A 299 7.62 -13.30 11.27
C TYR A 299 8.03 -12.66 9.95
N GLN A 300 8.98 -13.24 9.22
CA GLN A 300 9.29 -12.81 7.85
C GLN A 300 8.06 -12.99 6.94
N VAL A 301 7.39 -14.14 6.99
CA VAL A 301 6.22 -14.43 6.12
C VAL A 301 4.98 -13.66 6.58
N VAL A 302 4.69 -13.67 7.89
CA VAL A 302 3.52 -12.97 8.45
C VAL A 302 3.66 -11.46 8.34
N GLY A 303 4.87 -10.91 8.48
CA GLY A 303 5.15 -9.50 8.27
C GLY A 303 4.84 -9.03 6.85
N ASP A 304 5.28 -9.80 5.83
CA ASP A 304 4.99 -9.51 4.41
C ASP A 304 3.50 -9.62 4.09
N LEU A 305 2.80 -10.60 4.68
CA LEU A 305 1.36 -10.74 4.53
C LEU A 305 0.61 -9.51 5.10
N TYR A 306 0.96 -9.06 6.30
CA TYR A 306 0.30 -7.89 6.89
C TYR A 306 0.62 -6.56 6.20
N GLU A 307 1.79 -6.43 5.57
CA GLU A 307 2.11 -5.26 4.73
C GLU A 307 1.36 -5.28 3.38
N SER A 308 1.00 -6.45 2.86
CA SER A 308 0.28 -6.58 1.58
C SER A 308 -1.24 -6.56 1.73
N VAL A 309 -1.76 -6.94 2.90
CA VAL A 309 -3.20 -7.05 3.17
C VAL A 309 -3.72 -5.82 3.91
N ASN A 310 -4.63 -5.07 3.26
CA ASN A 310 -5.26 -3.89 3.87
C ASN A 310 -6.47 -4.20 4.77
N VAL A 311 -6.88 -5.48 4.85
CA VAL A 311 -8.10 -5.96 5.54
C VAL A 311 -7.96 -5.96 7.06
N VAL A 312 -6.75 -6.12 7.61
CA VAL A 312 -6.55 -6.10 9.06
C VAL A 312 -6.47 -4.66 9.55
N SER A 313 -7.57 -4.16 10.12
CA SER A 313 -7.59 -2.87 10.78
C SER A 313 -6.86 -2.98 12.12
N TRP A 314 -5.62 -2.49 12.19
CA TRP A 314 -4.84 -2.41 13.42
C TRP A 314 -5.39 -1.29 14.32
N ILE A 315 -6.52 -1.53 14.98
CA ILE A 315 -7.19 -0.56 15.84
C ILE A 315 -6.57 -0.59 17.25
N GLY A 316 -6.32 0.60 17.81
CA GLY A 316 -5.95 0.76 19.22
C GLY A 316 -4.60 0.11 19.60
N PRO A 317 -4.50 -0.62 20.73
CA PRO A 317 -3.25 -1.23 21.22
C PRO A 317 -2.58 -2.19 20.24
N LEU A 318 -3.35 -2.76 19.30
CA LEU A 318 -2.86 -3.71 18.30
C LEU A 318 -1.83 -3.07 17.36
N ARG A 319 -1.91 -1.75 17.12
CA ARG A 319 -0.93 -1.02 16.31
C ARG A 319 0.50 -1.16 16.84
N TYR A 320 0.68 -1.29 18.16
CA TYR A 320 1.99 -1.53 18.77
C TYR A 320 2.51 -2.94 18.50
N VAL A 321 1.62 -3.95 18.49
CA VAL A 321 1.96 -5.32 18.12
C VAL A 321 2.41 -5.39 16.66
N GLY A 322 1.69 -4.73 15.74
CA GLY A 322 2.11 -4.62 14.35
C GLY A 322 3.49 -3.96 14.17
N LYS A 323 3.79 -2.91 14.95
CA LYS A 323 5.12 -2.27 14.97
C LYS A 323 6.21 -3.24 15.44
N LEU A 324 5.94 -4.05 16.47
CA LEU A 324 6.87 -5.07 16.95
C LEU A 324 7.08 -6.19 15.92
N ILE A 325 6.02 -6.65 15.25
CA ILE A 325 6.08 -7.70 14.22
C ILE A 325 6.98 -7.28 13.07
N SER A 326 6.78 -6.07 12.53
CA SER A 326 7.59 -5.59 11.41
C SER A 326 9.05 -5.30 11.84
N LEU A 327 9.30 -4.93 13.09
CA LEU A 327 10.68 -4.86 13.64
C LEU A 327 11.36 -6.24 13.68
N VAL A 328 10.64 -7.29 14.11
CA VAL A 328 11.16 -8.67 14.20
C VAL A 328 11.37 -9.30 12.81
N SER A 329 10.63 -8.88 11.79
CA SER A 329 10.80 -9.32 10.40
C SER A 329 12.15 -8.91 9.75
N LEU A 330 13.00 -8.17 10.49
CA LEU A 330 14.28 -7.61 10.03
C LEU A 330 14.16 -6.62 8.85
N LYS A 331 12.99 -6.03 8.63
CA LYS A 331 12.83 -4.80 7.83
C LYS A 331 13.35 -3.57 8.59
N LEU A 332 14.56 -3.69 9.15
CA LEU A 332 15.22 -2.72 10.05
C LEU A 332 15.24 -1.31 9.45
N LEU A 333 15.38 -1.19 8.12
CA LEU A 333 15.46 0.07 7.41
C LEU A 333 14.12 0.84 7.34
N LYS A 334 12.97 0.15 7.27
CA LYS A 334 11.64 0.80 7.13
C LYS A 334 11.18 1.43 8.46
N ILE A 335 11.44 0.78 9.60
CA ILE A 335 10.81 1.15 10.89
C ILE A 335 11.77 1.75 11.91
N ILE A 336 13.02 1.31 11.98
CA ILE A 336 13.92 1.73 13.07
C ILE A 336 14.57 3.07 12.77
N ILE A 337 15.07 3.25 11.55
CA ILE A 337 15.86 4.45 11.22
C ILE A 337 14.96 5.65 10.90
N ARG A 338 13.69 5.41 10.52
CA ARG A 338 12.70 6.42 10.07
C ARG A 338 13.38 7.61 9.38
N PRO A 339 14.20 7.34 8.34
CA PRO A 339 15.18 8.31 7.88
C PRO A 339 14.52 9.57 7.30
N GLN A 340 13.32 9.43 6.76
CA GLN A 340 12.45 10.52 6.33
C GLN A 340 12.15 11.55 7.45
N CYS A 341 12.11 11.14 8.72
CA CYS A 341 11.91 12.06 9.85
C CYS A 341 13.21 12.81 10.26
N LEU A 342 14.39 12.33 9.85
CA LEU A 342 15.67 13.01 10.08
C LEU A 342 15.93 14.06 9.01
N ASN A 343 15.82 13.66 7.74
CA ASN A 343 15.87 14.51 6.57
C ASN A 343 14.88 14.02 5.51
N SER A 344 14.15 14.94 4.86
CA SER A 344 13.21 14.61 3.79
C SER A 344 13.88 13.95 2.59
N ASP A 345 15.16 14.24 2.36
CA ASP A 345 15.94 13.68 1.24
C ASP A 345 16.42 12.25 1.50
N LEU A 346 16.31 11.77 2.75
CA LEU A 346 16.71 10.43 3.14
C LEU A 346 15.52 9.45 3.07
N LEU A 347 14.59 9.68 2.15
CA LEU A 347 13.46 8.79 1.91
C LEU A 347 13.99 7.51 1.24
N LEU A 348 13.85 6.36 1.91
CA LEU A 348 14.21 5.07 1.32
C LEU A 348 13.17 4.67 0.26
N ASP A 349 13.33 5.25 -0.92
CA ASP A 349 12.59 4.89 -2.12
C ASP A 349 12.85 3.41 -2.50
N PRO A 350 11.91 2.75 -3.20
CA PRO A 350 12.09 1.39 -3.70
C PRO A 350 13.40 1.20 -4.49
N ILE A 351 13.80 2.22 -5.28
CA ILE A 351 15.05 2.22 -6.05
C ILE A 351 16.28 2.16 -5.14
N ILE A 352 16.30 2.96 -4.07
CA ILE A 352 17.42 2.97 -3.12
C ILE A 352 17.50 1.62 -2.38
N ARG A 353 16.35 1.04 -2.00
CA ARG A 353 16.30 -0.29 -1.38
C ARG A 353 16.87 -1.37 -2.28
N PHE A 354 16.51 -1.36 -3.57
CA PHE A 354 17.07 -2.27 -4.55
C PHE A 354 18.59 -2.13 -4.67
N ASN A 355 19.11 -0.90 -4.77
CA ASN A 355 20.55 -0.67 -4.84
C ASN A 355 21.27 -1.22 -3.60
N ILE A 356 20.72 -0.97 -2.39
CA ILE A 356 21.26 -1.55 -1.15
C ILE A 356 21.21 -3.08 -1.19
N ALA A 357 20.09 -3.67 -1.63
CA ALA A 357 19.89 -5.11 -1.71
C ALA A 357 20.89 -5.81 -2.64
N VAL A 358 21.23 -5.20 -3.78
CA VAL A 358 22.22 -5.76 -4.73
C VAL A 358 23.66 -5.57 -4.23
N ILE A 359 23.98 -4.40 -3.66
CA ILE A 359 25.34 -4.07 -3.20
C ILE A 359 25.69 -4.83 -1.92
N PHE A 360 24.72 -5.05 -1.02
CA PHE A 360 24.96 -5.60 0.32
C PHE A 360 25.64 -7.00 0.30
N PRO A 361 25.17 -8.01 -0.46
CA PRO A 361 25.83 -9.31 -0.54
C PRO A 361 27.27 -9.22 -1.04
N ILE A 362 27.52 -8.39 -2.06
CA ILE A 362 28.85 -8.17 -2.64
C ILE A 362 29.77 -7.51 -1.61
N GLY A 363 29.28 -6.47 -0.93
CA GLY A 363 30.00 -5.77 0.11
C GLY A 363 30.42 -6.68 1.27
N ILE A 364 29.53 -7.56 1.74
CA ILE A 364 29.85 -8.53 2.80
C ILE A 364 30.97 -9.49 2.37
N ILE A 365 30.92 -10.00 1.13
CA ILE A 365 31.97 -10.88 0.61
C ILE A 365 33.31 -10.15 0.51
N LEU A 366 33.32 -8.92 -0.02
CA LEU A 366 34.53 -8.11 -0.18
C LEU A 366 35.14 -7.72 1.16
N VAL A 367 34.35 -7.23 2.11
CA VAL A 367 34.83 -6.85 3.45
C VAL A 367 35.46 -8.04 4.15
N MET A 368 34.85 -9.22 4.06
CA MET A 368 35.37 -10.43 4.71
C MET A 368 36.62 -10.97 3.99
N ALA A 369 36.72 -10.82 2.67
CA ALA A 369 37.93 -11.12 1.91
C ALA A 369 39.08 -10.17 2.27
N LEU A 370 38.80 -8.87 2.46
CA LEU A 370 39.77 -7.88 2.92
C LEU A 370 40.28 -8.21 4.33
N ILE A 371 39.39 -8.56 5.27
CA ILE A 371 39.78 -8.99 6.62
C ILE A 371 40.72 -10.21 6.55
N TYR A 372 40.40 -11.19 5.70
CA TYR A 372 41.27 -12.36 5.49
C TYR A 372 42.65 -11.95 4.94
N LEU A 373 42.69 -11.04 3.96
CA LEU A 373 43.93 -10.53 3.37
C LEU A 373 44.78 -9.78 4.39
N ILE A 374 44.17 -8.92 5.21
CA ILE A 374 44.84 -8.20 6.30
C ILE A 374 45.41 -9.19 7.32
N CYS A 375 44.64 -10.19 7.74
CA CYS A 375 45.13 -11.23 8.65
C CYS A 375 46.29 -12.03 8.04
N LYS A 376 46.22 -12.35 6.73
CA LYS A 376 47.30 -13.05 6.02
C LYS A 376 48.58 -12.22 5.97
N VAL A 377 48.47 -10.94 5.62
CA VAL A 377 49.60 -10.00 5.56
C VAL A 377 50.19 -9.76 6.95
N TYR A 378 49.34 -9.58 7.96
CA TYR A 378 49.77 -9.42 9.36
C TYR A 378 50.58 -10.62 9.85
N LEU A 379 50.11 -11.85 9.59
CA LEU A 379 50.83 -13.07 9.97
C LEU A 379 52.15 -13.23 9.18
N GLN A 380 52.20 -12.80 7.91
CA GLN A 380 53.44 -12.79 7.11
C GLN A 380 54.43 -11.69 7.54
N TYR A 381 53.93 -10.57 8.09
CA TYR A 381 54.75 -9.45 8.53
C TYR A 381 55.33 -9.65 9.93
N CYS A 382 54.56 -10.23 10.87
CA CYS A 382 55.03 -10.49 12.23
C CYS A 382 56.05 -11.63 12.31
N GLU A 383 56.05 -12.59 11.38
CA GLU A 383 57.00 -13.70 11.36
C GLU A 383 57.56 -13.92 9.94
N LYS A 384 58.89 -13.80 9.79
CA LYS A 384 59.63 -13.91 8.52
C LYS A 384 59.49 -15.25 7.78
N THR A 385 58.90 -16.29 8.39
CA THR A 385 58.76 -17.64 7.82
C THR A 385 57.36 -18.22 8.05
N ILE A 386 56.74 -18.75 6.98
CA ILE A 386 55.43 -19.42 7.04
C ILE A 386 55.61 -20.80 7.68
N ASN A 387 55.39 -20.88 9.00
CA ASN A 387 55.37 -22.14 9.73
C ASN A 387 54.06 -22.91 9.51
N ALA A 388 54.09 -24.25 9.60
CA ALA A 388 52.91 -25.11 9.46
C ALA A 388 51.79 -24.77 10.47
N GLU A 389 52.14 -24.27 11.65
CA GLU A 389 51.19 -23.80 12.66
C GLU A 389 50.38 -22.57 12.20
N ASN A 390 51.00 -21.66 11.44
CA ASN A 390 50.34 -20.46 10.91
C ASN A 390 49.41 -20.80 9.75
N MET A 391 49.73 -21.82 8.94
CA MET A 391 48.82 -22.36 7.92
C MET A 391 47.53 -22.90 8.54
N VAL A 392 47.63 -23.63 9.67
CA VAL A 392 46.46 -24.14 10.42
C VAL A 392 45.65 -23.00 11.05
N LYS A 393 46.31 -21.98 11.62
CA LYS A 393 45.62 -20.78 12.14
C LYS A 393 44.88 -20.03 11.03
N LEU A 394 45.49 -19.87 9.86
CA LEU A 394 44.89 -19.18 8.71
C LEU A 394 43.68 -19.93 8.14
N ASP A 395 43.73 -21.26 8.04
CA ASP A 395 42.60 -22.07 7.59
C ASP A 395 41.42 -22.01 8.59
N LYS A 396 41.73 -21.98 9.89
CA LYS A 396 40.73 -21.77 10.95
C LYS A 396 40.06 -20.39 10.86
N ILE A 397 40.83 -19.33 10.57
CA ILE A 397 40.29 -17.98 10.35
C ILE A 397 39.40 -17.97 9.11
N LYS A 398 39.88 -18.51 7.99
CA LYS A 398 39.12 -18.62 6.73
C LYS A 398 37.78 -19.33 6.93
N SER A 399 37.78 -20.47 7.63
CA SER A 399 36.56 -21.24 7.93
C SER A 399 35.56 -20.44 8.78
N LYS A 400 36.03 -19.68 9.77
CA LYS A 400 35.18 -18.78 10.59
C LYS A 400 34.60 -17.63 9.78
N LEU A 401 35.42 -16.94 8.98
CA LEU A 401 34.97 -15.84 8.12
C LEU A 401 33.91 -16.32 7.12
N LEU A 402 34.14 -17.47 6.49
CA LEU A 402 33.17 -18.08 5.57
C LEU A 402 31.85 -18.43 6.28
N THR A 403 31.92 -18.94 7.51
CA THR A 403 30.72 -19.22 8.33
C THR A 403 29.90 -17.95 8.58
N TYR A 404 30.56 -16.82 8.87
CA TYR A 404 29.87 -15.55 9.06
C TYR A 404 29.24 -15.02 7.78
N VAL A 405 29.95 -15.09 6.65
CA VAL A 405 29.41 -14.68 5.34
C VAL A 405 28.13 -15.45 5.02
N VAL A 406 28.17 -16.78 5.08
CA VAL A 406 27.00 -17.62 4.77
C VAL A 406 25.85 -17.37 5.74
N LEU A 407 26.13 -17.16 7.04
CA LEU A 407 25.09 -16.87 8.02
C LEU A 407 24.43 -15.50 7.80
N ILE A 408 25.20 -14.45 7.52
CA ILE A 408 24.67 -13.11 7.23
C ILE A 408 23.84 -13.12 5.95
N LEU A 409 24.37 -13.74 4.87
CA LEU A 409 23.64 -13.88 3.61
C LEU A 409 22.36 -14.68 3.81
N PHE A 410 22.38 -15.76 4.59
CA PHE A 410 21.18 -16.55 4.88
C PHE A 410 20.11 -15.74 5.62
N ILE A 411 20.48 -14.97 6.65
CA ILE A 411 19.54 -14.16 7.43
C ILE A 411 18.93 -13.02 6.58
N THR A 412 19.75 -12.40 5.73
CA THR A 412 19.36 -11.27 4.87
C THR A 412 18.77 -11.69 3.53
N TYR A 413 18.81 -12.98 3.20
CA TYR A 413 18.36 -13.49 1.91
C TYR A 413 16.93 -13.10 1.56
N GLN A 414 15.99 -13.33 2.48
CA GLN A 414 14.57 -13.01 2.28
C GLN A 414 14.33 -11.52 2.00
N PRO A 415 14.74 -10.56 2.86
CA PRO A 415 14.51 -9.14 2.59
C PRO A 415 15.27 -8.63 1.35
N THR A 416 16.43 -9.22 1.01
CA THR A 416 17.12 -8.91 -0.25
C THR A 416 16.30 -9.35 -1.47
N CYS A 417 15.68 -10.54 -1.43
CA CYS A 417 14.81 -11.01 -2.50
C CYS A 417 13.56 -10.13 -2.65
N ASP A 418 12.92 -9.75 -1.54
CA ASP A 418 11.74 -8.85 -1.55
C ASP A 418 12.05 -7.53 -2.27
N ALA A 419 13.18 -6.88 -1.92
CA ALA A 419 13.61 -5.63 -2.56
C ALA A 419 13.94 -5.78 -4.06
N ILE A 420 14.38 -6.97 -4.50
CA ILE A 420 14.60 -7.26 -5.93
C ILE A 420 13.25 -7.40 -6.64
N PHE A 421 12.30 -8.12 -6.06
CA PHE A 421 10.97 -8.33 -6.66
C PHE A 421 10.10 -7.06 -6.67
N GLU A 422 10.28 -6.13 -5.73
CA GLU A 422 9.54 -4.86 -5.67
C GLU A 422 9.69 -4.00 -6.95
N ILE A 423 10.77 -4.17 -7.74
CA ILE A 423 11.04 -3.37 -8.95
C ILE A 423 10.55 -4.02 -10.25
N TYR A 424 10.21 -5.31 -10.22
CA TYR A 424 9.86 -6.06 -11.42
C TYR A 424 8.69 -5.44 -12.21
N PRO A 425 8.64 -5.63 -13.55
CA PRO A 425 7.52 -5.18 -14.36
C PRO A 425 6.16 -5.72 -13.90
N GLY A 426 6.13 -6.93 -13.32
CA GLY A 426 4.91 -7.52 -12.76
C GLY A 426 4.36 -6.74 -11.55
N ALA A 427 5.22 -6.05 -10.80
CA ALA A 427 4.83 -5.22 -9.65
C ALA A 427 4.28 -3.83 -10.07
N CYS A 428 4.02 -3.61 -11.35
CA CYS A 428 3.44 -2.38 -11.89
C CYS A 428 1.94 -2.54 -12.12
N ASP A 429 1.16 -1.63 -11.55
CA ASP A 429 -0.28 -1.57 -11.78
C ASP A 429 -0.58 -0.58 -12.91
N THR A 430 -1.39 -1.02 -13.88
CA THR A 430 -1.82 -0.19 -15.01
C THR A 430 -3.21 0.39 -14.77
N PHE A 431 -3.30 1.72 -14.75
CA PHE A 431 -4.54 2.46 -14.54
C PHE A 431 -5.02 3.07 -15.86
N GLN A 432 -6.26 2.76 -16.22
CA GLN A 432 -6.99 3.43 -17.30
C GLN A 432 -7.63 4.71 -16.75
N VAL A 433 -7.08 5.86 -17.13
CA VAL A 433 -7.42 7.16 -16.54
C VAL A 433 -8.71 7.72 -17.12
N ASP A 434 -8.96 7.48 -18.41
CA ASP A 434 -10.19 7.87 -19.08
C ASP A 434 -11.19 6.71 -19.17
N ARG A 435 -12.47 7.05 -19.38
CA ARG A 435 -13.53 6.03 -19.56
C ARG A 435 -13.42 5.30 -20.89
N GLU A 436 -12.85 5.95 -21.90
CA GLU A 436 -12.66 5.40 -23.24
C GLU A 436 -11.46 4.44 -23.30
N GLY A 437 -10.53 4.51 -22.34
CA GLY A 437 -9.35 3.66 -22.26
C GLY A 437 -8.18 4.11 -23.13
N ASN A 438 -8.20 5.33 -23.67
CA ASN A 438 -7.14 5.87 -24.52
C ASN A 438 -5.91 6.34 -23.73
N ILE A 439 -6.08 6.68 -22.44
CA ILE A 439 -5.00 7.20 -21.59
C ILE A 439 -4.73 6.20 -20.46
N THR A 440 -3.57 5.54 -20.54
CA THR A 440 -3.12 4.59 -19.52
C THR A 440 -1.83 5.06 -18.85
N ILE A 441 -1.75 4.89 -17.53
CA ILE A 441 -0.52 5.11 -16.76
C ILE A 441 -0.15 3.84 -16.00
N SER A 442 1.14 3.48 -16.03
CA SER A 442 1.70 2.33 -15.32
C SER A 442 2.53 2.82 -14.14
N LEU A 443 2.11 2.50 -12.92
CA LEU A 443 2.72 3.00 -11.68
C LEU A 443 3.22 1.82 -10.82
N LEU A 444 4.31 2.03 -10.10
CA LEU A 444 4.90 0.99 -9.26
C LEU A 444 4.05 0.77 -8.00
N ARG A 445 3.67 -0.48 -7.69
CA ARG A 445 2.82 -0.78 -6.52
C ARG A 445 3.45 -0.38 -5.19
N ALA A 446 4.78 -0.48 -5.09
CA ALA A 446 5.53 -0.09 -3.89
C ALA A 446 5.53 1.44 -3.65
N ASP A 447 5.45 2.24 -4.71
CA ASP A 447 5.25 3.70 -4.65
C ASP A 447 4.59 4.19 -5.96
N TYR A 448 3.29 4.51 -5.87
CA TYR A 448 2.50 4.95 -7.02
C TYR A 448 2.92 6.33 -7.57
N ASP A 449 3.86 7.05 -6.96
CA ASP A 449 4.44 8.25 -7.56
C ASP A 449 5.47 7.92 -8.66
N ILE A 450 5.97 6.67 -8.72
CA ILE A 450 7.00 6.23 -9.66
C ILE A 450 6.35 5.63 -10.91
N ASN A 451 6.66 6.21 -12.09
CA ASN A 451 6.24 5.67 -13.36
C ASN A 451 7.10 4.47 -13.76
N CYS A 452 6.49 3.32 -14.04
CA CYS A 452 7.22 2.12 -14.41
C CYS A 452 8.05 2.26 -15.70
N LYS A 453 7.67 3.17 -16.60
CA LYS A 453 8.45 3.44 -17.82
C LYS A 453 9.80 4.09 -17.53
N SER A 454 9.95 4.87 -16.45
CA SER A 454 11.21 5.55 -16.14
C SER A 454 12.25 4.64 -15.49
N ILE A 455 11.84 3.49 -14.95
CA ILE A 455 12.69 2.55 -14.21
C ILE A 455 13.09 1.30 -15.01
N ALA A 456 12.88 1.30 -16.33
CA ALA A 456 13.12 0.14 -17.19
C ALA A 456 14.57 -0.41 -17.11
N HIS A 457 15.56 0.46 -16.89
CA HIS A 457 16.95 0.03 -16.65
C HIS A 457 17.08 -0.83 -15.39
N TYR A 458 16.51 -0.38 -14.26
CA TYR A 458 16.54 -1.11 -13.00
C TYR A 458 15.79 -2.45 -13.07
N GLN A 459 14.74 -2.54 -13.91
CA GLN A 459 14.05 -3.80 -14.17
C GLN A 459 14.96 -4.83 -14.84
N THR A 460 15.81 -4.40 -15.77
CA THR A 460 16.80 -5.28 -16.41
C THR A 460 17.84 -5.78 -15.40
N GLU A 461 18.36 -4.88 -14.57
CA GLU A 461 19.27 -5.23 -13.48
C GLU A 461 18.64 -6.19 -12.47
N ALA A 462 17.34 -6.07 -12.18
CA ALA A 462 16.62 -6.98 -11.29
C ALA A 462 16.56 -8.41 -11.83
N TYR A 463 16.40 -8.62 -13.14
CA TYR A 463 16.48 -9.95 -13.75
C TYR A 463 17.88 -10.57 -13.59
N ILE A 464 18.94 -9.77 -13.77
CA ILE A 464 20.32 -10.21 -13.57
C ILE A 464 20.55 -10.59 -12.10
N ALA A 465 20.11 -9.75 -11.17
CA ALA A 465 20.20 -10.02 -9.73
C ALA A 465 19.45 -11.29 -9.32
N THR A 466 18.30 -11.59 -9.95
CA THR A 466 17.57 -12.84 -9.71
C THR A 466 18.37 -14.06 -10.10
N VAL A 467 19.04 -14.05 -11.26
CA VAL A 467 19.90 -15.17 -11.66
C VAL A 467 21.10 -15.31 -10.73
N LEU A 468 21.81 -14.20 -10.47
CA LEU A 468 23.07 -14.19 -9.72
C LEU A 468 22.92 -14.43 -8.22
N TYR A 469 21.80 -14.05 -7.62
CA TYR A 469 21.62 -14.16 -6.17
C TYR A 469 20.42 -15.04 -5.80
N VAL A 470 19.21 -14.73 -6.29
CA VAL A 470 17.99 -15.45 -5.89
C VAL A 470 18.05 -16.93 -6.29
N ILE A 471 18.58 -17.26 -7.47
CA ILE A 471 18.68 -18.65 -7.92
C ILE A 471 20.05 -19.27 -7.54
N ALA A 472 21.15 -18.56 -7.82
CA ALA A 472 22.47 -19.13 -7.63
C ALA A 472 22.80 -19.40 -6.15
N TYR A 473 22.40 -18.53 -5.21
CA TYR A 473 22.77 -18.70 -3.80
C TYR A 473 22.18 -19.99 -3.19
N PRO A 474 20.85 -20.27 -3.27
CA PRO A 474 20.30 -21.54 -2.80
C PRO A 474 20.87 -22.75 -3.52
N LEU A 475 21.13 -22.66 -4.83
CA LEU A 475 21.72 -23.75 -5.61
C LEU A 475 23.15 -24.05 -5.17
N ILE A 476 23.98 -23.03 -4.93
CA ILE A 476 25.34 -23.20 -4.42
C ILE A 476 25.30 -23.90 -3.06
N LEU A 477 24.42 -23.46 -2.15
CA LEU A 477 24.26 -24.12 -0.85
C LEU A 477 23.82 -25.58 -1.01
N LEU A 478 22.86 -25.86 -1.89
CA LEU A 478 22.39 -27.22 -2.16
C LEU A 478 23.47 -28.11 -2.76
N ILE A 479 24.26 -27.61 -3.72
CA ILE A 479 25.38 -28.32 -4.33
C ILE A 479 26.46 -28.62 -3.30
N LEU A 480 26.82 -27.64 -2.47
CA LEU A 480 27.78 -27.81 -1.39
C LEU A 480 27.29 -28.86 -0.38
N LEU A 481 26.05 -28.76 0.09
CA LEU A 481 25.46 -29.75 0.99
C LEU A 481 25.44 -31.14 0.36
N ARG A 482 25.02 -31.26 -0.90
CA ARG A 482 25.01 -32.54 -1.63
C ARG A 482 26.41 -33.13 -1.74
N LYS A 483 27.44 -32.30 -1.98
CA LYS A 483 28.83 -32.76 -2.08
C LYS A 483 29.35 -33.36 -0.76
N TYR A 484 28.97 -32.78 0.39
CA TYR A 484 29.42 -33.27 1.71
C TYR A 484 28.52 -34.36 2.29
N CYS A 485 27.24 -34.41 1.91
CA CYS A 485 26.24 -35.35 2.44
C CYS A 485 25.98 -36.56 1.53
N ARG A 486 26.51 -36.61 0.29
CA ARG A 486 26.33 -37.77 -0.60
C ARG A 486 27.42 -38.82 -0.38
N ASN A 487 27.00 -40.07 -0.21
CA ASN A 487 27.83 -41.27 -0.20
C ASN A 487 28.84 -41.27 -1.36
N LEU A 488 30.13 -41.31 -1.04
CA LEU A 488 31.11 -41.93 -1.94
C LEU A 488 30.98 -43.44 -1.78
N PRO A 489 30.99 -44.24 -2.86
CA PRO A 489 30.99 -45.70 -2.77
C PRO A 489 32.22 -46.19 -2.01
N GLU A 490 32.04 -47.30 -1.31
CA GLU A 490 32.91 -47.98 -0.32
C GLU A 490 34.37 -48.31 -0.70
N GLU A 491 34.92 -47.83 -1.81
CA GLU A 491 36.16 -48.43 -2.36
C GLU A 491 37.48 -47.97 -1.70
N LYS A 492 37.44 -47.07 -0.71
CA LYS A 492 38.68 -46.56 -0.05
C LYS A 492 38.83 -46.89 1.43
N VAL A 493 37.87 -47.57 2.06
CA VAL A 493 37.97 -47.90 3.50
C VAL A 493 38.72 -49.21 3.76
N ILE A 494 38.83 -50.11 2.77
CA ILE A 494 39.51 -51.41 2.94
C ILE A 494 41.05 -51.29 2.97
N LYS A 495 41.65 -50.18 2.51
CA LYS A 495 43.12 -50.04 2.47
C LYS A 495 43.77 -49.51 3.74
N GLU A 496 43.03 -48.98 4.70
CA GLU A 496 43.61 -48.40 5.93
C GLU A 496 43.35 -49.23 7.20
N ILE A 497 42.57 -50.31 7.14
CA ILE A 497 42.28 -51.16 8.32
C ILE A 497 43.27 -52.33 8.47
N ASN A 498 44.11 -52.63 7.47
CA ASN A 498 45.06 -53.74 7.56
C ASN A 498 46.35 -53.45 8.33
N ASN A 499 46.54 -52.24 8.87
CA ASN A 499 47.64 -51.94 9.79
C ASN A 499 47.05 -51.23 11.01
N ASP A 500 46.66 -51.97 12.04
CA ASP A 500 47.33 -51.89 13.34
C ASP A 500 46.63 -52.78 14.38
N ASP A 501 47.49 -53.47 15.11
CA ASP A 501 47.25 -54.52 16.08
C ASP A 501 46.68 -54.02 17.43
N CYS A 502 46.20 -54.98 18.23
CA CYS A 502 46.08 -55.00 19.69
C CYS A 502 44.80 -54.53 20.43
N CYS A 503 44.16 -55.55 21.05
CA CYS A 503 43.73 -55.68 22.46
C CYS A 503 42.21 -55.77 22.80
N MET A 504 41.71 -57.00 22.64
CA MET A 504 40.95 -57.89 23.57
C MET A 504 40.09 -57.38 24.76
N ASN A 505 38.87 -57.95 24.78
CA ASN A 505 38.05 -58.52 25.86
C ASN A 505 37.42 -57.59 26.93
N SER A 506 36.10 -57.61 27.18
CA SER A 506 35.31 -58.76 27.66
C SER A 506 33.79 -58.47 27.73
N LEU A 507 32.97 -59.50 27.43
CA LEU A 507 31.66 -59.95 28.01
C LEU A 507 30.55 -58.90 28.31
N SER A 508 29.24 -59.08 28.05
CA SER A 508 28.39 -60.23 27.69
C SER A 508 26.95 -59.78 27.34
N ALA A 509 26.36 -60.45 26.33
CA ALA A 509 24.95 -60.88 26.13
C ALA A 509 23.76 -60.02 26.62
N ASN A 510 22.88 -59.62 25.69
CA ASN A 510 21.58 -60.30 25.50
C ASN A 510 20.89 -59.87 24.18
N GLU A 511 20.44 -60.88 23.43
CA GLU A 511 19.70 -60.83 22.17
C GLU A 511 18.27 -60.28 22.33
N MET A 512 17.76 -59.59 21.30
CA MET A 512 16.61 -60.04 20.48
C MET A 512 16.37 -59.03 19.33
N THR A 513 16.77 -59.40 18.11
CA THR A 513 16.32 -58.79 16.84
C THR A 513 15.08 -59.54 16.34
N PRO A 514 14.19 -58.88 15.56
CA PRO A 514 14.33 -59.05 14.11
C PRO A 514 14.12 -57.77 13.27
N LEU A 515 15.02 -57.61 12.30
CA LEU A 515 14.80 -57.20 10.90
C LEU A 515 13.88 -56.00 10.58
N LEU A 516 14.51 -54.83 10.41
CA LEU A 516 14.42 -54.08 9.14
C LEU A 516 15.65 -53.17 9.00
N SER A 517 16.62 -53.60 8.18
CA SER A 517 17.84 -52.86 7.89
C SER A 517 17.54 -51.62 7.04
N GLY A 518 17.32 -50.47 7.69
CA GLY A 518 17.41 -49.16 7.05
C GLY A 518 18.86 -48.70 7.08
N HIS A 519 19.52 -48.75 5.92
CA HIS A 519 20.86 -48.20 5.67
C HIS A 519 21.06 -46.83 6.33
N GLN A 520 21.84 -46.78 7.40
CA GLN A 520 22.16 -45.54 8.09
C GLN A 520 23.26 -44.81 7.31
N ALA A 521 22.84 -43.89 6.43
CA ALA A 521 23.73 -43.01 5.70
C ALA A 521 24.41 -42.02 6.66
N THR A 522 25.65 -42.31 7.06
CA THR A 522 26.45 -41.43 7.90
C THR A 522 27.11 -40.33 7.05
N CYS A 523 26.66 -39.08 7.21
CA CYS A 523 27.33 -37.93 6.61
C CYS A 523 28.75 -37.78 7.16
N ARG A 524 29.74 -37.50 6.29
CA ARG A 524 31.08 -37.06 6.70
C ARG A 524 31.00 -35.76 7.53
N THR A 525 32.09 -35.42 8.22
CA THR A 525 32.27 -34.18 8.99
C THR A 525 31.98 -32.92 8.14
N ILE A 526 30.73 -32.46 8.21
CA ILE A 526 30.24 -31.25 7.52
C ILE A 526 31.09 -30.04 7.95
N PRO A 527 31.56 -29.20 7.01
CA PRO A 527 32.29 -27.98 7.34
C PRO A 527 31.49 -27.11 8.32
N THR A 528 32.17 -26.48 9.29
CA THR A 528 31.55 -25.63 10.32
C THR A 528 30.59 -24.58 9.74
N CYS A 529 30.91 -24.07 8.54
CA CYS A 529 30.11 -23.10 7.80
C CYS A 529 28.72 -23.63 7.35
N LEU A 530 28.60 -24.92 7.02
CA LEU A 530 27.35 -25.53 6.55
C LEU A 530 26.60 -26.23 7.68
N LYS A 531 27.27 -26.52 8.80
CA LYS A 531 26.71 -27.25 9.94
C LYS A 531 25.43 -26.61 10.47
N PHE A 532 25.33 -25.28 10.47
CA PHE A 532 24.12 -24.61 10.96
C PHE A 532 22.88 -24.96 10.13
N LEU A 533 22.99 -25.25 8.83
CA LEU A 533 21.85 -25.58 7.96
C LEU A 533 21.28 -26.96 8.28
N THR A 534 22.13 -27.92 8.66
CA THR A 534 21.76 -29.32 8.86
C THR A 534 21.56 -29.70 10.33
N GLU A 535 22.01 -28.88 11.28
CA GLU A 535 22.02 -29.24 12.70
C GLU A 535 20.62 -29.53 13.28
N ASN A 536 19.60 -28.83 12.78
CA ASN A 536 18.22 -28.91 13.26
C ASN A 536 17.44 -30.14 12.74
N TYR A 537 17.87 -30.70 11.61
CA TYR A 537 17.12 -31.72 10.88
C TYR A 537 17.74 -33.10 11.02
N LYS A 538 16.92 -34.16 11.01
CA LYS A 538 17.42 -35.54 10.97
C LYS A 538 18.37 -35.69 9.77
N GLU A 539 19.38 -36.56 9.88
CA GLU A 539 20.48 -36.65 8.91
C GLU A 539 19.99 -36.93 7.47
N GLN A 540 18.90 -37.68 7.33
CA GLN A 540 18.22 -37.96 6.06
C GLN A 540 17.58 -36.72 5.38
N PHE A 541 17.31 -35.65 6.13
CA PHE A 541 16.65 -34.42 5.64
C PHE A 541 17.63 -33.23 5.58
N TRP A 542 18.87 -33.47 5.15
CA TRP A 542 19.92 -32.45 5.09
C TRP A 542 19.60 -31.25 4.17
N PHE A 543 18.69 -31.39 3.21
CA PHE A 543 18.29 -30.33 2.27
C PHE A 543 17.12 -29.46 2.77
N TRP A 544 16.50 -29.81 3.90
CA TRP A 544 15.21 -29.24 4.30
C TRP A 544 15.24 -27.73 4.55
N GLU A 545 16.35 -27.19 5.06
CA GLU A 545 16.50 -25.75 5.28
C GLU A 545 16.45 -24.96 3.95
N ILE A 546 17.00 -25.51 2.87
CA ILE A 546 16.96 -24.89 1.54
C ILE A 546 15.53 -24.92 0.97
N LEU A 547 14.79 -25.99 1.27
CA LEU A 547 13.39 -26.12 0.87
C LEU A 547 12.49 -25.11 1.62
N GLU A 548 12.72 -24.88 2.91
CA GLU A 548 12.08 -23.79 3.67
C GLU A 548 12.47 -22.40 3.16
N LEU A 549 13.73 -22.20 2.76
CA LEU A 549 14.18 -20.96 2.15
C LEU A 549 13.45 -20.67 0.84
N GLY A 550 13.32 -21.69 -0.02
CA GLY A 550 12.57 -21.61 -1.27
C GLY A 550 11.08 -21.31 -1.06
N ARG A 551 10.45 -21.90 -0.04
CA ARG A 551 9.05 -21.56 0.32
C ARG A 551 8.88 -20.08 0.62
N LYS A 552 9.72 -19.54 1.51
CA LYS A 552 9.61 -18.15 1.97
C LYS A 552 9.75 -17.18 0.81
N VAL A 553 10.75 -17.38 -0.05
CA VAL A 553 10.95 -16.53 -1.24
C VAL A 553 9.83 -16.71 -2.25
N GLY A 554 9.38 -17.94 -2.50
CA GLY A 554 8.29 -18.20 -3.44
C GLY A 554 6.98 -17.53 -3.03
N GLN A 555 6.64 -17.55 -1.74
CA GLN A 555 5.45 -16.90 -1.21
C GLN A 555 5.55 -15.37 -1.31
N THR A 556 6.68 -14.78 -0.91
CA THR A 556 6.89 -13.32 -1.02
C THR A 556 6.94 -12.86 -2.47
N MET A 557 7.57 -13.62 -3.37
CA MET A 557 7.60 -13.31 -4.81
C MET A 557 6.19 -13.16 -5.39
N LEU A 558 5.28 -14.09 -5.09
CA LEU A 558 3.91 -14.04 -5.59
C LEU A 558 3.14 -12.83 -5.04
N ILE A 559 3.25 -12.59 -3.73
CA ILE A 559 2.58 -11.47 -3.06
C ILE A 559 3.08 -10.12 -3.61
N THR A 560 4.40 -9.97 -3.76
CA THR A 560 5.01 -8.70 -4.23
C THR A 560 4.73 -8.45 -5.71
N LEU A 561 4.83 -9.47 -6.57
CA LEU A 561 4.63 -9.33 -8.02
C LEU A 561 3.16 -9.17 -8.39
N LEU A 562 2.30 -10.10 -8.00
CA LEU A 562 0.90 -10.11 -8.47
C LEU A 562 -0.03 -9.29 -7.57
N GLY A 563 0.40 -9.00 -6.34
CA GLY A 563 -0.40 -8.32 -5.34
C GLY A 563 -1.35 -9.29 -4.64
N TRP A 564 -1.81 -8.92 -3.45
CA TRP A 564 -2.71 -9.77 -2.67
C TRP A 564 -4.07 -9.96 -3.33
N GLU A 565 -4.55 -8.95 -4.08
CA GLU A 565 -5.90 -9.01 -4.66
C GLU A 565 -6.04 -10.02 -5.79
N ASP A 566 -4.93 -10.40 -6.41
CA ASP A 566 -4.91 -11.36 -7.50
C ASP A 566 -5.31 -12.77 -7.03
N ALA A 567 -6.16 -13.43 -7.82
CA ALA A 567 -6.71 -14.74 -7.48
C ALA A 567 -5.63 -15.84 -7.49
N LEU A 568 -4.62 -15.73 -8.36
CA LEU A 568 -3.52 -16.69 -8.42
C LEU A 568 -2.64 -16.56 -7.19
N THR A 569 -2.34 -15.33 -6.73
CA THR A 569 -1.64 -15.11 -5.46
C THR A 569 -2.32 -15.83 -4.31
N LYS A 570 -3.64 -15.64 -4.15
CA LYS A 570 -4.42 -16.28 -3.09
C LYS A 570 -4.36 -17.81 -3.20
N LEU A 571 -4.56 -18.36 -4.40
CA LEU A 571 -4.54 -19.80 -4.65
C LEU A 571 -3.17 -20.43 -4.34
N PHE A 572 -2.09 -19.86 -4.86
CA PHE A 572 -0.75 -20.41 -4.67
C PHE A 572 -0.23 -20.24 -3.25
N THR A 573 -0.53 -19.13 -2.57
CA THR A 573 -0.13 -18.91 -1.17
C THR A 573 -0.85 -19.88 -0.21
N ILE A 574 -2.15 -20.11 -0.41
CA ILE A 574 -2.90 -21.14 0.32
C ILE A 574 -2.34 -22.53 0.00
N GLY A 575 -2.19 -22.87 -1.29
CA GLY A 575 -1.71 -24.18 -1.73
C GLY A 575 -0.32 -24.52 -1.20
N THR A 576 0.62 -23.57 -1.26
CA THR A 576 1.97 -23.75 -0.70
C THR A 576 1.94 -23.91 0.82
N SER A 577 1.08 -23.19 1.53
CA SER A 577 0.95 -23.30 2.99
C SER A 577 0.41 -24.67 3.40
N VAL A 578 -0.63 -25.17 2.71
CA VAL A 578 -1.19 -26.52 2.92
C VAL A 578 -0.15 -27.59 2.59
N LEU A 579 0.53 -27.49 1.45
CA LEU A 579 1.56 -28.43 1.03
C LEU A 579 2.64 -28.58 2.09
N PHE A 580 3.18 -27.47 2.60
CA PHE A 580 4.25 -27.53 3.60
C PHE A 580 3.78 -28.00 4.96
N LEU A 581 2.54 -27.66 5.36
CA LEU A 581 1.93 -28.21 6.56
C LEU A 581 1.83 -29.75 6.46
N SER A 582 1.33 -30.26 5.32
CA SER A 582 1.23 -31.70 5.07
C SER A 582 2.60 -32.39 5.03
N LEU A 583 3.60 -31.77 4.40
CA LEU A 583 4.97 -32.29 4.36
C LEU A 583 5.59 -32.39 5.76
N HIS A 584 5.40 -31.38 6.61
CA HIS A 584 5.89 -31.40 8.00
C HIS A 584 5.22 -32.46 8.85
N VAL A 585 3.90 -32.65 8.71
CA VAL A 585 3.16 -33.72 9.40
C VAL A 585 3.65 -35.09 8.96
N LYS A 586 3.83 -35.32 7.64
CA LYS A 586 4.21 -36.62 7.09
C LYS A 586 5.65 -37.01 7.40
N TYR A 587 6.61 -36.10 7.21
CA TYR A 587 8.04 -36.44 7.27
C TYR A 587 8.68 -36.17 8.63
N SER A 588 8.09 -35.30 9.46
CA SER A 588 8.62 -34.91 10.78
C SER A 588 10.15 -34.68 10.76
N PRO A 589 10.60 -33.64 10.03
CA PRO A 589 12.00 -33.51 9.63
C PRO A 589 12.93 -33.05 10.77
N MET A 590 12.41 -32.42 11.83
CA MET A 590 13.21 -31.88 12.94
C MET A 590 13.74 -33.00 13.86
N LYS A 591 14.92 -32.79 14.48
CA LYS A 591 15.48 -33.73 15.47
C LYS A 591 14.76 -33.66 16.82
N SER A 592 14.39 -32.47 17.26
CA SER A 592 13.78 -32.20 18.56
C SER A 592 12.25 -32.20 18.45
N LEU A 593 11.59 -32.94 19.34
CA LEU A 593 10.12 -33.00 19.40
C LEU A 593 9.51 -31.62 19.67
N PHE A 594 10.13 -30.80 20.52
CA PHE A 594 9.67 -29.44 20.77
C PHE A 594 9.78 -28.55 19.53
N GLU A 595 10.90 -28.61 18.80
CA GLU A 595 11.10 -27.81 17.58
C GLU A 595 10.13 -28.23 16.48
N GLN A 596 9.80 -29.53 16.39
CA GLN A 596 8.78 -30.03 15.49
C GLN A 596 7.39 -29.44 15.81
N HIS A 597 6.97 -29.43 17.08
CA HIS A 597 5.67 -28.86 17.47
C HIS A 597 5.64 -27.34 17.26
N LEU A 598 6.73 -26.64 17.59
CA LEU A 598 6.83 -25.19 17.38
C LEU A 598 6.73 -24.83 15.88
N GLN A 599 7.42 -25.57 15.01
CA GLN A 599 7.34 -25.38 13.56
C GLN A 599 5.95 -25.72 13.00
N LEU A 600 5.31 -26.78 13.52
CA LEU A 600 3.95 -27.12 13.11
C LEU A 600 2.94 -26.04 13.51
N PHE A 601 3.05 -25.55 14.75
CA PHE A 601 2.20 -24.47 15.26
C PHE A 601 2.40 -23.18 14.47
N SER A 602 3.64 -22.83 14.11
CA SER A 602 3.92 -21.65 13.28
C SER A 602 3.34 -21.77 11.86
N LEU A 603 3.42 -22.94 11.24
CA LEU A 603 2.81 -23.20 9.92
C LEU A 603 1.28 -23.16 9.96
N ILE A 604 0.66 -23.69 11.01
CA ILE A 604 -0.80 -23.58 11.23
C ILE A 604 -1.19 -22.11 11.38
N ALA A 605 -0.44 -21.33 12.14
CA ALA A 605 -0.70 -19.91 12.31
C ALA A 605 -0.57 -19.13 11.00
N ILE A 606 0.48 -19.39 10.21
CA ILE A 606 0.62 -18.80 8.86
C ILE A 606 -0.57 -19.17 7.98
N PHE A 607 -0.98 -20.44 7.96
CA PHE A 607 -2.11 -20.91 7.17
C PHE A 607 -3.41 -20.20 7.57
N LEU A 608 -3.69 -20.08 8.88
CA LEU A 608 -4.87 -19.37 9.37
C LEU A 608 -4.83 -17.88 9.00
N ASN A 609 -3.70 -17.20 9.18
CA ASN A 609 -3.53 -15.81 8.77
C ASN A 609 -3.82 -15.60 7.27
N ILE A 610 -3.29 -16.47 6.40
CA ILE A 610 -3.53 -16.45 4.95
C ILE A 610 -5.00 -16.72 4.62
N LEU A 611 -5.62 -17.71 5.26
CA LEU A 611 -7.01 -18.09 5.01
C LEU A 611 -7.96 -16.94 5.34
N VAL A 612 -7.76 -16.29 6.49
CA VAL A 612 -8.53 -15.11 6.89
C VAL A 612 -8.35 -13.96 5.90
N ALA A 613 -7.12 -13.71 5.46
CA ALA A 613 -6.84 -12.63 4.53
C ALA A 613 -7.45 -12.89 3.13
N ALA A 614 -7.65 -14.16 2.75
CA ALA A 614 -8.11 -14.54 1.42
C ALA A 614 -9.63 -14.54 1.30
N VAL A 615 -10.34 -14.79 2.40
CA VAL A 615 -11.80 -14.90 2.43
C VAL A 615 -12.43 -13.56 2.83
N PRO A 616 -13.41 -13.03 2.10
CA PRO A 616 -14.13 -11.83 2.52
C PRO A 616 -14.96 -12.14 3.78
N VAL A 617 -14.51 -11.63 4.93
CA VAL A 617 -15.20 -11.80 6.22
C VAL A 617 -16.22 -10.67 6.41
N ALA A 618 -17.43 -11.01 6.86
CA ALA A 618 -18.43 -10.00 7.18
C ALA A 618 -17.93 -9.07 8.32
N VAL A 619 -18.24 -7.77 8.21
CA VAL A 619 -17.76 -6.72 9.12
C VAL A 619 -18.00 -7.06 10.60
N GLN A 620 -19.09 -7.76 10.91
CA GLN A 620 -19.44 -8.17 12.27
C GLN A 620 -18.42 -9.12 12.93
N TYR A 621 -17.75 -9.99 12.15
CA TYR A 621 -16.79 -10.98 12.68
C TYR A 621 -15.34 -10.53 12.57
N GLN A 622 -15.06 -9.47 11.81
CA GLN A 622 -13.70 -9.02 11.50
C GLN A 622 -12.88 -8.70 12.75
N ALA A 623 -13.48 -8.08 13.77
CA ALA A 623 -12.81 -7.74 15.01
C ALA A 623 -12.42 -8.98 15.83
N THR A 624 -13.35 -9.91 16.04
CA THR A 624 -13.12 -11.15 16.81
C THR A 624 -12.08 -12.04 16.15
N LEU A 625 -12.11 -12.11 14.83
CA LEU A 625 -11.21 -12.96 14.07
C LEU A 625 -9.79 -12.36 14.04
N SER A 626 -9.69 -11.03 13.92
CA SER A 626 -8.40 -10.32 14.04
C SER A 626 -7.79 -10.48 15.43
N THR A 627 -8.57 -10.40 16.51
CA THR A 627 -8.04 -10.61 17.87
C THR A 627 -7.57 -12.05 18.08
N LEU A 628 -8.27 -13.04 17.54
CA LEU A 628 -7.85 -14.45 17.60
C LEU A 628 -6.51 -14.68 16.90
N LEU A 629 -6.33 -14.14 15.69
CA LEU A 629 -5.07 -14.23 14.95
C LEU A 629 -3.91 -13.59 15.72
N ILE A 630 -4.15 -12.43 16.33
CA ILE A 630 -3.12 -11.75 17.12
C ILE A 630 -2.74 -12.56 18.36
N LEU A 631 -3.72 -13.17 19.04
CA LEU A 631 -3.44 -14.06 20.18
C LEU A 631 -2.61 -15.28 19.74
N LEU A 632 -2.91 -15.83 18.56
CA LEU A 632 -2.15 -16.93 17.97
C LEU A 632 -0.70 -16.52 17.67
N ASP A 633 -0.51 -15.37 17.02
CA ASP A 633 0.81 -14.82 16.69
C ASP A 633 1.62 -14.52 17.95
N VAL A 634 1.00 -13.91 18.98
CA VAL A 634 1.64 -13.64 20.28
C VAL A 634 1.96 -14.95 21.01
N GLY A 635 1.13 -15.98 20.87
CA GLY A 635 1.36 -17.31 21.44
C GLY A 635 2.68 -17.92 20.98
N ILE A 636 3.09 -17.70 19.73
CA ILE A 636 4.39 -18.15 19.20
C ILE A 636 5.54 -17.42 19.91
N VAL A 637 5.42 -16.11 20.13
CA VAL A 637 6.43 -15.33 20.90
C VAL A 637 6.56 -15.88 22.30
N LEU A 638 5.44 -16.09 22.98
CA LEU A 638 5.42 -16.58 24.36
C LEU A 638 6.00 -17.99 24.46
N ALA A 639 5.71 -18.87 23.49
CA ALA A 639 6.27 -20.22 23.43
C ALA A 639 7.81 -20.19 23.28
N VAL A 640 8.34 -19.33 22.41
CA VAL A 640 9.79 -19.16 22.25
C VAL A 640 10.41 -18.52 23.49
N ALA A 641 9.84 -17.42 23.99
CA ALA A 641 10.36 -16.67 25.13
C ALA A 641 10.33 -17.48 26.44
N GLY A 642 9.22 -18.18 26.72
CA GLY A 642 9.07 -19.01 27.90
C GLY A 642 10.07 -20.15 27.95
N GLU A 643 10.37 -20.75 26.80
CA GLU A 643 11.42 -21.74 26.69
C GLU A 643 12.82 -21.16 26.87
N VAL A 644 13.14 -20.01 26.25
CA VAL A 644 14.42 -19.33 26.49
C VAL A 644 14.61 -19.05 27.99
N LEU A 645 13.57 -18.58 28.66
CA LEU A 645 13.57 -18.34 30.10
C LEU A 645 13.77 -19.63 30.90
N LEU A 646 13.08 -20.72 30.57
CA LEU A 646 13.27 -22.03 31.21
C LEU A 646 14.70 -22.53 31.07
N VAL A 647 15.32 -22.35 29.89
CA VAL A 647 16.71 -22.76 29.70
C VAL A 647 17.66 -21.84 30.50
N LEU A 648 17.41 -20.52 30.55
CA LEU A 648 18.19 -19.60 31.40
C LEU A 648 18.09 -19.97 32.89
N ILE A 649 16.89 -20.26 33.38
CA ILE A 649 16.65 -20.70 34.77
C ILE A 649 17.42 -22.00 35.06
N ARG A 650 17.39 -22.98 34.15
CA ARG A 650 18.17 -24.22 34.29
C ARG A 650 19.67 -23.97 34.31
N CYS A 651 20.17 -23.03 33.51
CA CYS A 651 21.58 -22.63 33.50
C CYS A 651 22.00 -21.95 34.81
N VAL A 652 21.17 -21.03 35.34
CA VAL A 652 21.42 -20.36 36.61
C VAL A 652 21.40 -21.38 37.76
N ARG A 653 20.39 -22.25 37.81
CA ARG A 653 20.27 -23.29 38.86
C ARG A 653 21.47 -24.25 38.88
N ARG A 654 22.03 -24.59 37.71
CA ARG A 654 23.25 -25.42 37.59
C ARG A 654 24.54 -24.71 37.98
N LYS A 655 24.60 -23.38 37.91
CA LYS A 655 25.74 -22.60 38.43
C LYS A 655 25.68 -22.53 39.95
N VAL A 656 24.51 -22.23 40.50
CA VAL A 656 24.29 -22.16 41.96
C VAL A 656 24.62 -23.50 42.64
N THR A 657 24.21 -24.63 42.05
CA THR A 657 24.52 -25.98 42.60
C THR A 657 25.95 -26.48 42.36
N LYS A 658 26.82 -25.68 41.73
CA LYS A 658 28.25 -25.99 41.54
C LYS A 658 29.16 -25.16 42.46
N ASP A 659 28.61 -24.13 43.08
CA ASP A 659 29.31 -23.25 44.02
C ASP A 659 28.97 -23.61 45.49
N ASP A 660 28.05 -24.56 45.70
CA ASP A 660 27.86 -25.38 46.92
C ASP A 660 28.57 -26.73 46.74
#